data_AF-A0A9X3XRS8-F1
#
_entry.id   AF-A0A9X3XRS8-F1
#
_cell.length_a   1.000
_cell.length_b   1.000
_cell.length_c   1.000
_cell.angle_alpha   90.00
_cell.angle_beta   90.00
_cell.angle_gamma   90.00
#
_symmetry.space_group_name_H-M   'P 1'
#
loop_
_entity.id
_entity.type
_entity.pdbx_description
1 polymer ?
#
loop_
_entity_poly.entity_id
_entity_poly.type
_entity_poly.pdbx_seq_one_letter_code
_entity_poly.pdbx_strand_id
1 'polypeptide(L)'
;MDNLLVYDWKKTIKENKSIKFSENFSNTINTKFVNKHSNGTINWEWENFELTDESEGKNIIFKCYLKSGEFKLFVNEREFKYDLKDQWMKISLIIKNNKDGLLKISDKNSHICIINSSLLETTNNLFLKNSVEDIFLNWFKNNLTLFEDIINKYKINFYELQDLSLIGWDTGYVTSFTNVNKAIKENAIYPKEFEEAFKDEAFGLEFSIKGTWKPWVLSPDSEGKNISFKCDINSGAEIIQLENNKKFTLSDNAYVKIQVRLKYFNIEDKTIEDNTGMGDGKQYNLKIKNEKDENGNKPIIILDTHFFDESPSPILEDVTKSMLNKWFLDNINKFEHIFSYFLLNETAKDPDFQWLKPTTAYYGVSTIEKSEGEIDFDKSVFGVMSMVENRVNSTPQHIVDARLLTATEKDAAFGISTPLFVQKWIEAGLLAMQIGTRDQFEIEDNGVTYRNKERILFGTIKNADGNDVPAYVDSKKLKVGMVNNQLLLDIEDLHWEQARGINGHVNFRQMYDITLKSGVDKANREYSNVLIPVESKDPTMLMSYTVEEWKEKENLIIEITTGLAIGLLVGAIPFGKVFSKLKSLVGKSFQQTGRRMSIEIGETLSRQMRTIVKESGDDLADSIREFSRRVSQDSIDEIGLHLNTGNTASSIIEQIAKKPKDILSRVWSNKYKLISRIAAGTAVGMIPTITIKTMESMQKEYYSEIPTINEFVYNCVGTTKWPSTSEFKIESAQVRGIFLLGGTLTPDK
;
A
#
# COMPACT_ATOMS: atom_id res chain seq x y z
N MET A 1 -11.42 -10.54 -0.48
CA MET A 1 -10.52 -9.80 -1.37
C MET A 1 -9.49 -10.80 -1.84
N ASP A 2 -9.20 -10.79 -3.13
CA ASP A 2 -8.15 -11.63 -3.67
C ASP A 2 -6.78 -11.19 -3.13
N ASN A 3 -5.85 -12.12 -3.06
CA ASN A 3 -4.51 -11.83 -2.61
C ASN A 3 -3.73 -11.09 -3.72
N LEU A 4 -2.82 -10.19 -3.33
CA LEU A 4 -1.95 -9.51 -4.29
C LEU A 4 -0.73 -10.39 -4.55
N LEU A 5 -0.45 -10.65 -5.83
CA LEU A 5 0.75 -11.37 -6.25
C LEU A 5 1.81 -10.38 -6.71
N VAL A 6 2.98 -10.46 -6.08
CA VAL A 6 4.13 -9.62 -6.40
C VAL A 6 5.21 -10.49 -7.03
N TYR A 7 5.59 -10.15 -8.27
CA TYR A 7 6.62 -10.86 -9.04
C TYR A 7 7.99 -10.22 -8.83
N ASP A 8 8.99 -11.05 -8.52
CA ASP A 8 10.39 -10.65 -8.43
C ASP A 8 11.13 -11.09 -9.71
N TRP A 9 11.02 -10.25 -10.74
CA TRP A 9 11.63 -10.52 -12.05
C TRP A 9 13.16 -10.49 -11.99
N LYS A 10 13.76 -9.63 -11.16
CA LYS A 10 15.22 -9.58 -10.97
C LYS A 10 15.76 -10.90 -10.41
N LYS A 11 15.11 -11.43 -9.37
CA LYS A 11 15.48 -12.74 -8.82
C LYS A 11 15.17 -13.88 -9.79
N THR A 12 14.02 -13.82 -10.47
CA THR A 12 13.65 -14.77 -11.52
C THR A 12 14.76 -14.89 -12.56
N ILE A 13 15.23 -13.77 -13.12
CA ILE A 13 16.26 -13.80 -14.16
C ILE A 13 17.60 -14.28 -13.62
N LYS A 14 17.96 -13.86 -12.40
CA LYS A 14 19.21 -14.30 -11.76
C LYS A 14 19.26 -15.82 -11.56
N GLU A 15 18.14 -16.45 -11.23
CA GLU A 15 18.04 -17.90 -11.01
C GLU A 15 17.88 -18.72 -12.30
N ASN A 16 17.50 -18.10 -13.41
CA ASN A 16 17.18 -18.78 -14.68
C ASN A 16 18.20 -18.51 -15.82
N LYS A 17 19.41 -18.00 -15.50
CA LYS A 17 20.45 -17.63 -16.49
C LYS A 17 20.87 -18.75 -17.46
N SER A 18 20.59 -20.01 -17.14
CA SER A 18 20.96 -21.18 -17.95
C SER A 18 19.83 -21.74 -18.83
N ILE A 19 18.62 -21.16 -18.76
CA ILE A 19 17.52 -21.58 -19.62
C ILE A 19 17.84 -21.13 -21.05
N LYS A 20 18.38 -22.07 -21.84
CA LYS A 20 18.49 -21.95 -23.29
C LYS A 20 17.19 -22.41 -23.92
N PHE A 21 16.81 -21.70 -24.97
CA PHE A 21 15.57 -21.88 -25.68
C PHE A 21 15.43 -23.28 -26.31
N SER A 22 14.21 -23.82 -26.38
CA SER A 22 13.97 -25.21 -26.80
C SER A 22 13.93 -25.37 -28.31
N GLU A 23 14.56 -26.44 -28.80
CA GLU A 23 14.69 -26.88 -30.21
C GLU A 23 13.38 -27.24 -30.94
N ASN A 24 12.20 -27.02 -30.35
CA ASN A 24 10.93 -27.63 -30.76
C ASN A 24 10.00 -26.76 -31.64
N PHE A 25 10.45 -25.63 -32.17
CA PHE A 25 9.64 -24.83 -33.12
C PHE A 25 10.51 -24.38 -34.31
N SER A 26 9.87 -24.11 -35.45
CA SER A 26 10.60 -23.67 -36.64
C SER A 26 11.16 -22.26 -36.41
N ASN A 27 12.47 -22.16 -36.25
CA ASN A 27 13.14 -20.87 -36.11
C ASN A 27 13.04 -20.05 -37.40
N THR A 28 12.87 -20.71 -38.56
CA THR A 28 12.73 -20.05 -39.86
C THR A 28 11.25 -19.81 -40.18
N ILE A 29 10.91 -18.55 -40.46
CA ILE A 29 9.56 -18.14 -40.83
C ILE A 29 9.62 -17.41 -42.18
N ASN A 30 8.64 -17.68 -43.03
CA ASN A 30 8.42 -17.00 -44.29
C ASN A 30 6.99 -16.47 -44.30
N THR A 31 6.84 -15.16 -44.44
CA THR A 31 5.53 -14.52 -44.57
C THR A 31 5.48 -13.74 -45.88
N LYS A 32 4.39 -13.91 -46.61
CA LYS A 32 4.09 -13.13 -47.81
C LYS A 32 2.94 -12.18 -47.52
N PHE A 33 3.03 -10.97 -48.04
CA PHE A 33 1.92 -10.03 -48.03
C PHE A 33 1.70 -9.50 -49.45
N VAL A 34 0.43 -9.37 -49.81
CA VAL A 34 0.00 -8.91 -51.14
C VAL A 34 -1.06 -7.85 -50.92
N ASN A 35 -0.81 -6.66 -51.46
CA ASN A 35 -1.84 -5.64 -51.61
C ASN A 35 -1.93 -5.21 -53.09
N LYS A 36 -2.83 -4.28 -53.40
CA LYS A 36 -3.14 -3.84 -54.77
C LYS A 36 -1.97 -3.13 -55.49
N HIS A 37 -0.99 -2.62 -54.75
CA HIS A 37 0.11 -1.76 -55.26
C HIS A 37 1.51 -2.26 -54.88
N SER A 38 1.63 -3.24 -53.98
CA SER A 38 2.87 -3.86 -53.57
C SER A 38 2.67 -5.32 -53.16
N ASN A 39 3.69 -6.13 -53.43
CA ASN A 39 3.81 -7.46 -52.87
C ASN A 39 5.18 -7.58 -52.19
N GLY A 40 5.27 -8.41 -51.17
CA GLY A 40 6.54 -8.57 -50.47
C GLY A 40 6.63 -9.89 -49.75
N THR A 41 7.86 -10.25 -49.42
CA THR A 41 8.19 -11.43 -48.67
C THR A 41 9.16 -11.06 -47.58
N ILE A 42 8.87 -11.50 -46.36
CA ILE A 42 9.78 -11.37 -45.23
C ILE A 42 10.13 -12.76 -44.75
N ASN A 43 11.42 -13.03 -44.69
CA ASN A 43 11.96 -14.28 -44.18
C ASN A 43 12.87 -13.96 -43.02
N TRP A 44 12.81 -14.72 -41.94
CA TRP A 44 13.73 -14.53 -40.83
C TRP A 44 13.96 -15.83 -40.07
N GLU A 45 15.08 -15.87 -39.35
CA GLU A 45 15.45 -16.91 -38.43
C GLU A 45 15.65 -16.33 -37.03
N TRP A 46 14.92 -16.84 -36.03
CA TRP A 46 15.15 -16.46 -34.64
C TRP A 46 16.44 -17.08 -34.09
N GLU A 47 17.22 -16.28 -33.36
CA GLU A 47 18.38 -16.73 -32.59
C GLU A 47 17.96 -17.15 -31.17
N ASN A 48 17.36 -16.23 -30.41
CA ASN A 48 16.99 -16.45 -29.02
C ASN A 48 15.87 -15.50 -28.55
N PHE A 49 15.18 -15.88 -27.47
CA PHE A 49 14.24 -15.05 -26.72
C PHE A 49 14.67 -14.98 -25.24
N GLU A 50 14.92 -13.77 -24.74
CA GLU A 50 15.42 -13.55 -23.38
C GLU A 50 14.41 -12.78 -22.54
N LEU A 51 13.98 -13.34 -21.42
CA LEU A 51 13.19 -12.58 -20.43
C LEU A 51 14.10 -11.53 -19.77
N THR A 52 13.64 -10.28 -19.76
CA THR A 52 14.43 -9.12 -19.29
C THR A 52 13.99 -8.63 -17.92
N ASP A 53 14.91 -7.99 -17.19
CA ASP A 53 14.67 -7.42 -15.85
C ASP A 53 13.93 -6.09 -15.89
N GLU A 54 13.56 -5.65 -17.10
CA GLU A 54 12.63 -4.55 -17.35
C GLU A 54 11.18 -4.94 -17.02
N SER A 55 10.90 -6.26 -16.93
CA SER A 55 9.60 -6.83 -16.56
C SER A 55 9.15 -6.35 -15.18
N GLU A 56 7.85 -6.08 -15.04
CA GLU A 56 7.28 -5.50 -13.84
C GLU A 56 5.82 -5.91 -13.65
N GLY A 57 5.46 -6.36 -12.44
CA GLY A 57 4.13 -6.87 -12.17
C GLY A 57 3.78 -8.01 -13.13
N LYS A 58 2.59 -7.93 -13.75
CA LYS A 58 2.14 -8.89 -14.78
C LYS A 58 2.68 -8.58 -16.18
N ASN A 59 3.41 -7.48 -16.37
CA ASN A 59 3.97 -7.13 -17.67
C ASN A 59 5.37 -7.74 -17.78
N ILE A 60 5.50 -8.74 -18.65
CA ILE A 60 6.77 -9.39 -18.96
C ILE A 60 7.35 -8.85 -20.27
N ILE A 61 8.66 -8.69 -20.31
CA ILE A 61 9.37 -8.18 -21.48
C ILE A 61 10.36 -9.22 -21.96
N PHE A 62 10.16 -9.71 -23.18
CA PHE A 62 11.13 -10.52 -23.90
C PHE A 62 11.94 -9.66 -24.86
N LYS A 63 13.25 -9.90 -24.92
CA LYS A 63 14.11 -9.44 -26.00
C LYS A 63 14.38 -10.58 -26.98
N CYS A 64 13.99 -10.36 -28.22
CA CYS A 64 13.95 -11.33 -29.30
C CYS A 64 15.03 -10.98 -30.32
N TYR A 65 15.93 -11.92 -30.61
CA TYR A 65 17.08 -11.71 -31.51
C TYR A 65 16.92 -12.45 -32.83
N LEU A 66 17.22 -11.79 -33.93
CA LEU A 66 17.21 -12.36 -35.28
C LEU A 66 18.62 -12.83 -35.64
N LYS A 67 18.76 -14.12 -35.92
CA LYS A 67 20.01 -14.71 -36.42
C LYS A 67 20.27 -14.32 -37.87
N SER A 68 19.21 -14.28 -38.67
CA SER A 68 19.25 -13.86 -40.07
C SER A 68 17.86 -13.42 -40.51
N GLY A 69 17.76 -12.65 -41.59
CA GLY A 69 16.48 -12.35 -42.21
C GLY A 69 16.60 -11.37 -43.36
N GLU A 70 15.58 -11.33 -44.19
CA GLU A 70 15.50 -10.47 -45.37
C GLU A 70 14.07 -10.02 -45.56
N PHE A 71 13.87 -8.71 -45.66
CA PHE A 71 12.62 -8.09 -46.07
C PHE A 71 12.74 -7.67 -47.55
N LYS A 72 11.96 -8.32 -48.41
CA LYS A 72 11.83 -7.97 -49.83
C LYS A 72 10.48 -7.33 -50.08
N LEU A 73 10.50 -6.21 -50.78
CA LEU A 73 9.33 -5.44 -51.10
C LEU A 73 9.36 -5.04 -52.57
N PHE A 74 8.29 -5.34 -53.29
CA PHE A 74 8.11 -4.94 -54.68
C PHE A 74 7.06 -3.83 -54.75
N VAL A 75 7.47 -2.67 -55.25
CA VAL A 75 6.60 -1.50 -55.45
C VAL A 75 6.80 -1.00 -56.87
N ASN A 76 5.72 -0.87 -57.65
CA ASN A 76 5.77 -0.36 -59.03
C ASN A 76 6.90 -1.00 -59.87
N GLU A 77 7.01 -2.33 -59.84
CA GLU A 77 8.02 -3.14 -60.55
C GLU A 77 9.48 -2.97 -60.06
N ARG A 78 9.73 -2.23 -58.98
CA ARG A 78 11.05 -2.12 -58.33
C ARG A 78 11.13 -3.00 -57.09
N GLU A 79 12.23 -3.73 -56.95
CA GLU A 79 12.53 -4.55 -55.77
C GLU A 79 13.40 -3.77 -54.78
N PHE A 80 12.96 -3.70 -53.54
CA PHE A 80 13.72 -3.19 -52.40
C PHE A 80 14.06 -4.37 -51.48
N LYS A 81 15.32 -4.47 -51.07
CA LYS A 81 15.82 -5.53 -50.17
C LYS A 81 16.42 -4.90 -48.93
N TYR A 82 16.04 -5.43 -47.78
CA TYR A 82 16.56 -4.98 -46.50
C TYR A 82 17.01 -6.18 -45.69
N ASP A 83 18.24 -6.12 -45.19
CA ASP A 83 18.82 -7.15 -44.33
C ASP A 83 18.31 -6.97 -42.90
N LEU A 84 17.85 -8.06 -42.30
CA LEU A 84 17.37 -8.12 -40.90
C LEU A 84 18.31 -8.92 -40.00
N LYS A 85 19.50 -9.30 -40.49
CA LYS A 85 20.49 -10.02 -39.72
C LYS A 85 20.95 -9.23 -38.48
N ASP A 86 21.11 -9.94 -37.37
CA ASP A 86 21.60 -9.43 -36.07
C ASP A 86 20.72 -8.30 -35.47
N GLN A 87 19.48 -8.17 -35.95
CA GLN A 87 18.49 -7.22 -35.44
C GLN A 87 17.74 -7.81 -34.24
N TRP A 88 17.13 -6.95 -33.42
CA TRP A 88 16.36 -7.38 -32.25
C TRP A 88 15.09 -6.56 -32.05
N MET A 89 14.17 -7.13 -31.27
CA MET A 89 12.95 -6.49 -30.80
C MET A 89 12.76 -6.76 -29.31
N LYS A 90 12.13 -5.82 -28.61
CA LYS A 90 11.57 -6.05 -27.27
C LYS A 90 10.06 -6.09 -27.38
N ILE A 91 9.47 -7.18 -26.92
CA ILE A 91 8.03 -7.38 -26.86
C ILE A 91 7.57 -7.40 -25.41
N SER A 92 6.53 -6.64 -25.12
CA SER A 92 5.82 -6.63 -23.85
C SER A 92 4.55 -7.48 -23.97
N LEU A 93 4.34 -8.37 -22.99
CA LEU A 93 3.22 -9.29 -22.90
C LEU A 93 2.63 -9.22 -21.48
N ILE A 94 1.32 -9.33 -21.34
CA ILE A 94 0.66 -9.41 -20.02
C ILE A 94 0.34 -10.87 -19.68
N ILE A 95 0.83 -11.34 -18.52
CA ILE A 95 0.51 -12.67 -18.00
C ILE A 95 -0.80 -12.67 -17.20
N LYS A 96 -1.53 -13.79 -17.32
CA LYS A 96 -2.71 -14.13 -16.53
C LYS A 96 -2.40 -15.40 -15.75
N ASN A 97 -2.77 -15.41 -14.47
CA ASN A 97 -2.68 -16.63 -13.67
C ASN A 97 -3.84 -17.55 -13.98
N ASN A 98 -3.56 -18.83 -14.14
CA ASN A 98 -4.56 -19.86 -14.30
C ASN A 98 -4.64 -20.74 -13.04
N LYS A 99 -5.81 -21.36 -12.83
CA LYS A 99 -6.06 -22.25 -11.67
C LYS A 99 -5.14 -23.48 -11.65
N ASP A 100 -4.62 -23.85 -12.82
CA ASP A 100 -3.76 -25.01 -13.02
C ASP A 100 -2.28 -24.74 -12.67
N GLY A 101 -1.94 -23.55 -12.19
CA GLY A 101 -0.58 -23.15 -11.81
C GLY A 101 0.33 -22.75 -12.98
N LEU A 102 -0.11 -22.94 -14.22
CA LEU A 102 0.57 -22.47 -15.43
C LEU A 102 0.21 -21.01 -15.73
N LEU A 103 1.21 -20.22 -16.12
CA LEU A 103 1.03 -18.86 -16.62
C LEU A 103 0.51 -18.91 -18.05
N LYS A 104 -0.53 -18.12 -18.32
CA LYS A 104 -1.03 -17.85 -19.66
C LYS A 104 -0.73 -16.42 -20.06
N ILE A 105 -0.72 -16.15 -21.36
CA ILE A 105 -0.59 -14.79 -21.89
C ILE A 105 -1.96 -14.29 -22.33
N SER A 106 -2.22 -13.01 -22.05
CA SER A 106 -3.43 -12.37 -22.53
C SER A 106 -3.46 -12.28 -24.05
N ASP A 107 -4.56 -12.68 -24.65
CA ASP A 107 -4.88 -12.60 -26.07
C ASP A 107 -5.43 -11.23 -26.52
N LYS A 108 -5.81 -10.37 -25.57
CA LYS A 108 -6.20 -8.97 -25.85
C LYS A 108 -5.11 -8.26 -26.67
N ASN A 109 -5.50 -7.66 -27.81
CA ASN A 109 -4.57 -6.98 -28.72
C ASN A 109 -3.69 -5.92 -28.05
N SER A 110 -4.26 -5.13 -27.13
CA SER A 110 -3.56 -4.06 -26.41
C SER A 110 -2.55 -4.57 -25.38
N HIS A 111 -2.56 -5.86 -25.07
CA HIS A 111 -1.64 -6.48 -24.09
C HIS A 111 -0.37 -7.04 -24.74
N ILE A 112 -0.22 -6.90 -26.06
CA ILE A 112 0.88 -7.43 -26.85
C ILE A 112 1.42 -6.27 -27.68
N CYS A 113 2.62 -5.79 -27.38
CA CYS A 113 3.19 -4.66 -28.11
C CYS A 113 4.72 -4.72 -28.22
N ILE A 114 5.25 -4.15 -29.30
CA ILE A 114 6.69 -3.94 -29.47
C ILE A 114 7.06 -2.62 -28.81
N ILE A 115 7.84 -2.68 -27.73
CA ILE A 115 8.23 -1.50 -26.95
C ILE A 115 9.50 -0.83 -27.50
N ASN A 116 10.32 -1.62 -28.20
CA ASN A 116 11.55 -1.16 -28.82
C ASN A 116 12.04 -2.15 -29.88
N SER A 117 12.77 -1.68 -30.89
CA SER A 117 13.39 -2.54 -31.90
C SER A 117 14.54 -1.83 -32.60
N SER A 118 15.55 -2.59 -33.02
CA SER A 118 16.60 -2.11 -33.93
C SER A 118 16.20 -2.23 -35.41
N LEU A 119 15.04 -2.83 -35.70
CA LEU A 119 14.58 -3.10 -37.06
C LEU A 119 14.61 -1.85 -37.93
N LEU A 120 15.32 -1.96 -39.06
CA LEU A 120 15.39 -0.97 -40.13
C LEU A 120 15.72 0.46 -39.68
N GLU A 121 16.39 0.63 -38.54
CA GLU A 121 16.78 1.95 -38.03
C GLU A 121 17.64 2.74 -39.01
N THR A 122 18.44 2.05 -39.84
CA THR A 122 19.30 2.66 -40.85
C THR A 122 18.55 3.28 -42.04
N THR A 123 17.27 2.94 -42.23
CA THR A 123 16.49 3.39 -43.39
C THR A 123 15.90 4.79 -43.22
N ASN A 124 15.81 5.31 -41.99
CA ASN A 124 15.07 6.53 -41.63
C ASN A 124 13.62 6.58 -42.16
N ASN A 125 13.04 5.45 -42.58
CA ASN A 125 11.67 5.37 -43.07
C ASN A 125 10.77 4.78 -41.97
N LEU A 126 10.03 5.65 -41.28
CA LEU A 126 9.17 5.27 -40.16
C LEU A 126 8.00 4.39 -40.60
N PHE A 127 7.42 4.63 -41.78
CA PHE A 127 6.33 3.81 -42.32
C PHE A 127 6.82 2.38 -42.55
N LEU A 128 7.94 2.22 -43.24
CA LEU A 128 8.57 0.93 -43.48
C LEU A 128 8.91 0.20 -42.18
N LYS A 129 9.49 0.90 -41.21
CA LYS A 129 9.79 0.33 -39.87
C LYS A 129 8.50 -0.16 -39.19
N ASN A 130 7.45 0.66 -39.15
CA ASN A 130 6.18 0.30 -38.53
C ASN A 130 5.51 -0.90 -39.24
N SER A 131 5.53 -0.93 -40.57
CA SER A 131 4.97 -2.06 -41.34
C SER A 131 5.68 -3.37 -41.02
N VAL A 132 7.01 -3.35 -40.89
CA VAL A 132 7.78 -4.54 -40.50
C VAL A 132 7.52 -4.91 -39.04
N GLU A 133 7.49 -3.94 -38.11
CA GLU A 133 7.09 -4.17 -36.71
C GLU A 133 5.70 -4.83 -36.62
N ASP A 134 4.73 -4.40 -37.42
CA ASP A 134 3.36 -4.95 -37.43
C ASP A 134 3.29 -6.39 -37.95
N ILE A 135 4.13 -6.75 -38.92
CA ILE A 135 4.27 -8.15 -39.36
C ILE A 135 4.77 -9.03 -38.20
N PHE A 136 5.83 -8.60 -37.51
CA PHE A 136 6.36 -9.33 -36.35
C PHE A 136 5.34 -9.39 -35.22
N LEU A 137 4.63 -8.29 -34.95
CA LEU A 137 3.58 -8.23 -33.93
C LEU A 137 2.46 -9.24 -34.22
N ASN A 138 2.01 -9.33 -35.47
CA ASN A 138 1.02 -10.32 -35.89
C ASN A 138 1.56 -11.75 -35.75
N TRP A 139 2.84 -11.99 -36.04
CA TRP A 139 3.46 -13.28 -35.78
C TRP A 139 3.44 -13.62 -34.28
N PHE A 140 3.82 -12.69 -33.40
CA PHE A 140 3.77 -12.92 -31.95
C PHE A 140 2.35 -13.25 -31.46
N LYS A 141 1.33 -12.50 -31.93
CA LYS A 141 -0.09 -12.74 -31.62
C LYS A 141 -0.55 -14.14 -32.04
N ASN A 142 -0.07 -14.64 -33.18
CA ASN A 142 -0.41 -15.98 -33.67
C ASN A 142 0.40 -17.11 -32.99
N ASN A 143 1.39 -16.77 -32.17
CA ASN A 143 2.31 -17.74 -31.54
C ASN A 143 2.39 -17.56 -30.02
N LEU A 144 1.34 -17.05 -29.36
CA LEU A 144 1.35 -16.83 -27.91
C LEU A 144 1.64 -18.09 -27.09
N THR A 145 1.16 -19.25 -27.54
CA THR A 145 1.43 -20.54 -26.88
C THR A 145 2.92 -20.87 -26.78
N LEU A 146 3.73 -20.43 -27.75
CA LEU A 146 5.19 -20.55 -27.67
C LEU A 146 5.75 -19.78 -26.47
N PHE A 147 5.26 -18.56 -26.24
CA PHE A 147 5.70 -17.75 -25.11
C PHE A 147 5.18 -18.26 -23.77
N GLU A 148 3.99 -18.86 -23.76
CA GLU A 148 3.47 -19.59 -22.60
C GLU A 148 4.37 -20.80 -22.26
N ASP A 149 4.77 -21.58 -23.26
CA ASP A 149 5.71 -22.70 -23.08
C ASP A 149 7.09 -22.25 -22.61
N ILE A 150 7.56 -21.08 -23.09
CA ILE A 150 8.83 -20.49 -22.64
C ILE A 150 8.71 -20.06 -21.18
N ILE A 151 7.73 -19.21 -20.83
CA ILE A 151 7.64 -18.63 -19.49
C ILE A 151 7.39 -19.69 -18.42
N ASN A 152 6.64 -20.75 -18.74
CA ASN A 152 6.38 -21.85 -17.81
C ASN A 152 7.61 -22.75 -17.56
N LYS A 153 8.69 -22.61 -18.33
CA LYS A 153 9.99 -23.24 -18.02
C LYS A 153 10.79 -22.45 -17.00
N TYR A 154 10.51 -21.16 -16.83
CA TYR A 154 11.19 -20.33 -15.85
C TYR A 154 10.69 -20.65 -14.45
N LYS A 155 11.61 -20.73 -13.49
CA LYS A 155 11.26 -20.67 -12.08
C LYS A 155 10.92 -19.23 -11.71
N ILE A 156 9.65 -18.87 -11.86
CA ILE A 156 9.12 -17.54 -11.53
C ILE A 156 9.14 -17.34 -10.02
N ASN A 157 9.85 -16.32 -9.55
CA ASN A 157 9.83 -15.91 -8.16
C ASN A 157 8.68 -14.93 -7.95
N PHE A 158 7.74 -15.29 -7.08
CA PHE A 158 6.66 -14.41 -6.64
C PHE A 158 6.35 -14.68 -5.18
N TYR A 159 5.65 -13.74 -4.54
CA TYR A 159 5.07 -13.94 -3.23
C TYR A 159 3.66 -13.35 -3.19
N GLU A 160 2.87 -13.87 -2.26
CA GLU A 160 1.46 -13.54 -2.13
C GLU A 160 1.24 -12.71 -0.86
N LEU A 161 0.48 -11.63 -0.99
CA LEU A 161 0.15 -10.71 0.09
C LEU A 161 -1.35 -10.78 0.37
N GLN A 162 -1.71 -11.36 1.51
CA GLN A 162 -3.10 -11.46 1.96
C GLN A 162 -3.63 -10.11 2.47
N ASP A 163 -2.83 -9.42 3.27
CA ASP A 163 -3.11 -8.06 3.73
C ASP A 163 -2.67 -7.01 2.71
N LEU A 164 -3.13 -5.77 2.91
CA LEU A 164 -2.72 -4.64 2.07
C LEU A 164 -1.25 -4.33 2.27
N SER A 165 -0.59 -3.79 1.24
CA SER A 165 0.83 -3.47 1.31
C SER A 165 1.21 -2.25 0.51
N LEU A 166 2.26 -1.56 0.98
CA LEU A 166 2.97 -0.55 0.23
C LEU A 166 4.22 -1.11 -0.48
N ILE A 167 4.44 -2.43 -0.47
CA ILE A 167 5.43 -3.13 -1.31
C ILE A 167 6.84 -2.50 -1.19
N GLY A 168 7.27 -2.23 0.04
CA GLY A 168 8.58 -1.65 0.36
C GLY A 168 8.63 -0.12 0.42
N TRP A 169 7.54 0.58 0.11
CA TRP A 169 7.42 2.03 0.32
C TRP A 169 6.98 2.34 1.77
N ASP A 170 7.46 3.47 2.29
CA ASP A 170 7.11 3.95 3.63
C ASP A 170 5.69 4.52 3.67
N THR A 171 5.35 5.33 2.67
CA THR A 171 4.04 5.97 2.51
C THR A 171 3.54 5.86 1.06
N GLY A 172 2.23 5.87 0.89
CA GLY A 172 1.57 5.89 -0.42
C GLY A 172 0.29 6.70 -0.39
N TYR A 173 0.15 7.64 -1.31
CA TYR A 173 -1.07 8.42 -1.49
C TYR A 173 -1.70 8.03 -2.82
N VAL A 174 -2.98 7.64 -2.77
CA VAL A 174 -3.67 7.08 -3.92
C VAL A 174 -4.99 7.79 -4.20
N THR A 175 -5.39 7.83 -5.48
CA THR A 175 -6.71 8.25 -5.91
C THR A 175 -7.24 7.40 -7.06
N SER A 176 -8.54 7.48 -7.31
CA SER A 176 -9.21 6.72 -8.38
C SER A 176 -8.85 7.24 -9.78
N PHE A 177 -8.93 6.37 -10.78
CA PHE A 177 -8.83 6.80 -12.18
C PHE A 177 -9.95 7.78 -12.54
N THR A 178 -11.14 7.66 -11.93
CA THR A 178 -12.22 8.65 -12.06
C THR A 178 -11.75 10.07 -11.72
N ASN A 179 -11.04 10.23 -10.60
CA ASN A 179 -10.52 11.53 -10.18
C ASN A 179 -9.42 12.05 -11.10
N VAL A 180 -8.50 11.18 -11.55
CA VAL A 180 -7.46 11.59 -12.51
C VAL A 180 -8.07 12.03 -13.84
N ASN A 181 -9.01 11.25 -14.39
CA ASN A 181 -9.69 11.57 -15.64
C ASN A 181 -10.49 12.88 -15.55
N LYS A 182 -11.13 13.13 -14.39
CA LYS A 182 -11.80 14.39 -14.10
C LYS A 182 -10.80 15.55 -14.14
N ALA A 183 -9.66 15.44 -13.46
CA ALA A 183 -8.63 16.47 -13.45
C ALA A 183 -8.03 16.74 -14.85
N ILE A 184 -7.81 15.70 -15.67
CA ILE A 184 -7.34 15.85 -17.06
C ILE A 184 -8.37 16.65 -17.87
N LYS A 185 -9.65 16.32 -17.73
CA LYS A 185 -10.76 16.99 -18.43
C LYS A 185 -10.91 18.45 -18.00
N GLU A 186 -10.87 18.72 -16.70
CA GLU A 186 -11.09 20.07 -16.14
C GLU A 186 -9.92 21.01 -16.43
N ASN A 187 -8.69 20.55 -16.29
CA ASN A 187 -7.50 21.37 -16.59
C ASN A 187 -7.36 21.63 -18.09
N ALA A 188 -7.80 20.69 -18.94
CA ALA A 188 -7.81 20.84 -20.40
C ALA A 188 -6.45 21.22 -21.04
N ILE A 189 -5.35 20.78 -20.42
CA ILE A 189 -3.95 21.03 -20.85
C ILE A 189 -3.38 19.82 -21.62
N TYR A 190 -4.24 19.17 -22.41
CA TYR A 190 -3.87 18.16 -23.39
C TYR A 190 -3.95 18.78 -24.80
N PRO A 191 -3.20 18.28 -25.78
CA PRO A 191 -3.27 18.81 -27.15
C PRO A 191 -4.67 18.56 -27.73
N LYS A 192 -5.35 19.61 -28.16
CA LYS A 192 -6.74 19.57 -28.63
C LYS A 192 -6.89 19.26 -30.12
N GLU A 193 -5.88 19.57 -30.90
CA GLU A 193 -5.89 19.44 -32.36
C GLU A 193 -4.67 18.65 -32.82
N PHE A 194 -4.82 17.95 -33.93
CA PHE A 194 -3.71 17.29 -34.61
C PHE A 194 -3.77 17.55 -36.11
N GLU A 195 -2.60 17.70 -36.69
CA GLU A 195 -2.39 17.85 -38.12
C GLU A 195 -1.03 17.24 -38.45
N GLU A 196 -0.99 16.36 -39.44
CA GLU A 196 0.24 15.70 -39.87
C GLU A 196 0.17 15.43 -41.38
N ALA A 197 1.32 15.50 -42.04
CA ALA A 197 1.46 15.16 -43.45
C ALA A 197 2.41 13.97 -43.60
N PHE A 198 2.08 13.07 -44.50
CA PHE A 198 2.87 11.91 -44.86
C PHE A 198 3.22 11.98 -46.33
N LYS A 199 4.52 11.87 -46.62
CA LYS A 199 5.02 11.71 -47.98
C LYS A 199 6.04 10.59 -47.99
N ASP A 200 5.80 9.58 -48.81
CA ASP A 200 6.75 8.53 -49.10
C ASP A 200 6.99 8.42 -50.61
N GLU A 201 8.20 8.81 -51.02
CA GLU A 201 8.61 8.82 -52.43
C GLU A 201 8.81 7.41 -53.00
N ALA A 202 9.13 6.41 -52.17
CA ALA A 202 9.33 5.04 -52.62
C ALA A 202 8.00 4.39 -53.00
N PHE A 203 6.93 4.73 -52.28
CA PHE A 203 5.58 4.25 -52.57
C PHE A 203 4.72 5.21 -53.40
N GLY A 204 5.16 6.45 -53.62
CA GLY A 204 4.35 7.48 -54.27
C GLY A 204 3.08 7.78 -53.45
N LEU A 205 3.21 7.81 -52.12
CA LEU A 205 2.09 8.04 -51.22
C LEU A 205 2.21 9.44 -50.63
N GLU A 206 1.18 10.26 -50.81
CA GLU A 206 1.11 11.59 -50.23
C GLU A 206 -0.27 11.81 -49.59
N PHE A 207 -0.29 11.92 -48.27
CA PHE A 207 -1.49 12.04 -47.45
C PHE A 207 -1.35 13.16 -46.43
N SER A 208 -2.46 13.75 -46.02
CA SER A 208 -2.53 14.62 -44.85
C SER A 208 -3.69 14.20 -43.96
N ILE A 209 -3.52 14.30 -42.66
CA ILE A 209 -4.59 14.07 -41.68
C ILE A 209 -4.78 15.30 -40.81
N LYS A 210 -6.03 15.64 -40.51
CA LYS A 210 -6.38 16.73 -39.59
C LYS A 210 -7.61 16.36 -38.76
N GLY A 211 -7.61 16.73 -37.49
CA GLY A 211 -8.76 16.53 -36.62
C GLY A 211 -8.57 17.15 -35.23
N THR A 212 -9.50 16.82 -34.33
CA THR A 212 -9.45 17.25 -32.92
C THR A 212 -9.64 16.06 -31.99
N TRP A 213 -9.03 16.14 -30.82
CA TRP A 213 -9.10 15.13 -29.77
C TRP A 213 -10.24 15.43 -28.79
N LYS A 214 -10.88 14.39 -28.28
CA LYS A 214 -11.62 14.43 -27.01
C LYS A 214 -10.62 14.42 -25.84
N PRO A 215 -11.05 14.74 -24.60
CA PRO A 215 -10.20 14.55 -23.42
C PRO A 215 -9.64 13.13 -23.38
N TRP A 216 -8.34 13.01 -23.15
CA TRP A 216 -7.70 11.69 -23.04
C TRP A 216 -8.11 11.04 -21.72
N VAL A 217 -8.42 9.75 -21.79
CA VAL A 217 -8.94 8.99 -20.64
C VAL A 217 -8.00 7.84 -20.35
N LEU A 218 -7.66 7.61 -19.08
CA LEU A 218 -6.90 6.42 -18.66
C LEU A 218 -7.60 5.13 -19.13
N SER A 219 -6.83 4.13 -19.54
CA SER A 219 -7.33 2.88 -20.15
C SER A 219 -7.05 1.65 -19.25
N PRO A 220 -7.69 0.50 -19.54
CA PRO A 220 -7.53 -0.75 -18.77
C PRO A 220 -6.12 -1.31 -18.82
N ASP A 221 -5.37 -0.89 -19.83
CA ASP A 221 -4.06 -1.42 -20.15
C ASP A 221 -2.96 -0.74 -19.31
N SER A 222 -3.35 0.00 -18.27
CA SER A 222 -2.45 0.74 -17.38
C SER A 222 -2.03 -0.15 -16.22
N GLU A 223 -0.73 -0.39 -16.05
CA GLU A 223 -0.20 -1.21 -14.96
C GLU A 223 1.23 -0.78 -14.60
N GLY A 224 1.51 -0.67 -13.31
CA GLY A 224 2.82 -0.29 -12.81
C GLY A 224 3.22 1.11 -13.27
N LYS A 225 4.39 1.24 -13.92
CA LYS A 225 4.87 2.51 -14.48
C LYS A 225 4.24 2.90 -15.81
N ASN A 226 3.56 1.98 -16.48
CA ASN A 226 3.04 2.16 -17.82
C ASN A 226 1.61 2.71 -17.71
N ILE A 227 1.42 3.93 -18.20
CA ILE A 227 0.14 4.63 -18.19
C ILE A 227 -0.44 4.56 -19.59
N SER A 228 -1.63 4.01 -19.72
CA SER A 228 -2.28 3.85 -21.00
C SER A 228 -3.45 4.83 -21.10
N PHE A 229 -3.55 5.53 -22.24
CA PHE A 229 -4.63 6.47 -22.54
C PHE A 229 -5.40 6.00 -23.76
N LYS A 230 -6.73 6.14 -23.72
CA LYS A 230 -7.57 6.16 -24.91
C LYS A 230 -7.74 7.61 -25.35
N CYS A 231 -7.22 7.92 -26.53
CA CYS A 231 -7.33 9.21 -27.19
C CYS A 231 -8.44 9.11 -28.24
N ASP A 232 -9.67 9.45 -27.86
CA ASP A 232 -10.80 9.45 -28.80
C ASP A 232 -10.73 10.67 -29.74
N ILE A 233 -11.03 10.45 -31.01
CA ILE A 233 -11.06 11.49 -32.05
C ILE A 233 -12.50 12.04 -32.14
N ASN A 234 -12.64 13.36 -32.31
CA ASN A 234 -13.94 13.97 -32.59
C ASN A 234 -14.39 13.68 -34.02
N SER A 235 -15.71 13.67 -34.23
CA SER A 235 -16.29 13.54 -35.56
C SER A 235 -15.80 14.65 -36.49
N GLY A 236 -15.71 14.34 -37.79
CA GLY A 236 -15.24 15.28 -38.81
C GLY A 236 -13.72 15.35 -38.98
N ALA A 237 -12.95 14.45 -38.36
CA ALA A 237 -11.55 14.26 -38.72
C ALA A 237 -11.44 13.65 -40.13
N GLU A 238 -10.54 14.20 -40.95
CA GLU A 238 -10.40 13.85 -42.36
C GLU A 238 -8.95 13.47 -42.70
N ILE A 239 -8.83 12.49 -43.59
CA ILE A 239 -7.60 12.16 -44.31
C ILE A 239 -7.78 12.55 -45.76
N ILE A 240 -6.80 13.24 -46.32
CA ILE A 240 -6.80 13.69 -47.71
C ILE A 240 -5.63 13.02 -48.42
N GLN A 241 -5.91 12.27 -49.48
CA GLN A 241 -4.90 11.83 -50.43
C GLN A 241 -4.59 13.00 -51.37
N LEU A 242 -3.37 13.52 -51.33
CA LEU A 242 -3.01 14.79 -51.97
C LEU A 242 -2.94 14.70 -53.49
N GLU A 243 -2.58 13.53 -54.06
CA GLU A 243 -2.45 13.35 -55.51
C GLU A 243 -3.77 13.53 -56.28
N ASN A 244 -4.89 13.11 -55.69
CA ASN A 244 -6.21 13.10 -56.34
C ASN A 244 -7.27 13.88 -55.53
N ASN A 245 -6.87 14.52 -54.43
CA ASN A 245 -7.73 15.22 -53.48
C ASN A 245 -8.89 14.36 -52.95
N LYS A 246 -8.70 13.04 -52.87
CA LYS A 246 -9.70 12.11 -52.33
C LYS A 246 -9.71 12.21 -50.80
N LYS A 247 -10.91 12.40 -50.25
CA LYS A 247 -11.13 12.50 -48.81
C LYS A 247 -11.64 11.19 -48.22
N PHE A 248 -11.17 10.86 -47.03
CA PHE A 248 -11.65 9.77 -46.19
C PHE A 248 -11.97 10.33 -44.82
N THR A 249 -13.18 10.08 -44.34
CA THR A 249 -13.63 10.53 -43.01
C THR A 249 -13.38 9.42 -42.01
N LEU A 250 -12.86 9.76 -40.83
CA LEU A 250 -12.73 8.82 -39.72
C LEU A 250 -14.10 8.55 -39.09
N SER A 251 -14.30 7.34 -38.58
CA SER A 251 -15.54 6.98 -37.87
C SER A 251 -15.73 7.79 -36.58
N ASP A 252 -16.98 7.97 -36.14
CA ASP A 252 -17.31 8.77 -34.94
C ASP A 252 -16.79 8.16 -33.61
N ASN A 253 -16.47 6.87 -33.65
CA ASN A 253 -15.87 6.08 -32.58
C ASN A 253 -14.34 5.92 -32.74
N ALA A 254 -13.70 6.64 -33.68
CA ALA A 254 -12.27 6.51 -33.95
C ALA A 254 -11.42 6.88 -32.72
N TYR A 255 -10.36 6.11 -32.47
CA TYR A 255 -9.45 6.32 -31.34
C TYR A 255 -8.04 5.80 -31.63
N VAL A 256 -7.10 6.30 -30.83
CA VAL A 256 -5.77 5.71 -30.64
C VAL A 256 -5.60 5.38 -29.17
N LYS A 257 -5.22 4.15 -28.83
CA LYS A 257 -4.72 3.82 -27.49
C LYS A 257 -3.21 3.93 -27.48
N ILE A 258 -2.70 4.77 -26.59
CA ILE A 258 -1.27 4.97 -26.40
C ILE A 258 -0.85 4.52 -25.01
N GLN A 259 0.40 4.11 -24.87
CA GLN A 259 1.06 3.88 -23.60
C GLN A 259 2.22 4.87 -23.47
N VAL A 260 2.30 5.51 -22.31
CA VAL A 260 3.36 6.45 -21.94
C VAL A 260 3.93 6.09 -20.58
N ARG A 261 5.03 6.74 -20.22
CA ARG A 261 5.56 6.73 -18.85
C ARG A 261 5.62 8.14 -18.31
N LEU A 262 5.69 8.27 -16.99
CA LEU A 262 5.76 9.55 -16.31
C LEU A 262 7.16 9.75 -15.71
N LYS A 263 7.50 10.99 -15.42
CA LYS A 263 8.73 11.39 -14.75
C LYS A 263 8.46 12.58 -13.84
N TYR A 264 9.15 12.62 -12.70
CA TYR A 264 9.19 13.79 -11.84
C TYR A 264 10.17 14.83 -12.38
N PHE A 265 9.67 16.02 -12.68
CA PHE A 265 10.46 17.17 -13.14
C PHE A 265 10.62 18.16 -12.00
N ASN A 266 11.86 18.52 -11.68
CA ASN A 266 12.16 19.57 -10.72
C ASN A 266 11.68 20.93 -11.27
N ILE A 267 11.07 21.75 -10.42
CA ILE A 267 10.61 23.11 -10.75
C ILE A 267 11.29 24.10 -9.80
N GLU A 268 11.87 25.16 -10.35
CA GLU A 268 12.55 26.19 -9.57
C GLU A 268 11.56 27.07 -8.80
N ASP A 269 10.49 27.52 -9.47
CA ASP A 269 9.42 28.31 -8.88
C ASP A 269 8.30 27.41 -8.33
N LYS A 270 8.24 27.27 -7.00
CA LYS A 270 7.21 26.47 -6.34
C LYS A 270 5.82 27.04 -6.64
N THR A 271 4.89 26.16 -7.00
CA THR A 271 3.49 26.48 -7.27
C THR A 271 2.53 25.89 -6.24
N ILE A 272 3.03 25.08 -5.30
CA ILE A 272 2.25 24.54 -4.18
C ILE A 272 2.90 24.91 -2.84
N GLU A 273 2.05 25.09 -1.83
CA GLU A 273 2.46 25.37 -0.45
C GLU A 273 2.07 24.23 0.49
N ASP A 274 2.96 23.86 1.40
CA ASP A 274 2.63 22.98 2.54
C ASP A 274 2.46 23.81 3.82
N ASN A 275 1.22 23.91 4.29
CA ASN A 275 0.92 24.62 5.54
C ASN A 275 1.53 23.97 6.79
N THR A 276 2.00 22.74 6.68
CA THR A 276 2.66 21.99 7.75
C THR A 276 4.19 21.95 7.59
N GLY A 277 4.74 22.58 6.55
CA GLY A 277 6.16 22.65 6.25
C GLY A 277 6.74 24.06 6.40
N MET A 278 8.06 24.16 6.52
CA MET A 278 8.77 25.44 6.63
C MET A 278 8.89 26.16 5.27
N GLY A 279 8.41 25.56 4.18
CA GLY A 279 8.46 26.14 2.84
C GLY A 279 9.84 26.03 2.17
N ASP A 280 10.72 25.15 2.64
CA ASP A 280 12.08 24.94 2.15
C ASP A 280 12.23 23.71 1.23
N GLY A 281 11.20 22.86 1.10
CA GLY A 281 11.20 21.67 0.23
C GLY A 281 11.29 21.96 -1.27
N LYS A 282 11.86 21.05 -2.06
CA LYS A 282 11.98 21.22 -3.52
C LYS A 282 10.78 20.64 -4.25
N GLN A 283 10.19 21.41 -5.18
CA GLN A 283 9.01 20.95 -5.88
C GLN A 283 9.34 20.06 -7.08
N TYR A 284 8.62 18.94 -7.18
CA TYR A 284 8.66 18.04 -8.32
C TYR A 284 7.25 17.81 -8.87
N ASN A 285 7.10 17.95 -10.19
CA ASN A 285 5.84 17.73 -10.89
C ASN A 285 5.90 16.40 -11.66
N LEU A 286 4.93 15.51 -11.44
CA LEU A 286 4.79 14.28 -12.20
C LEU A 286 4.11 14.58 -13.54
N LYS A 287 4.84 14.43 -14.65
CA LYS A 287 4.34 14.68 -16.02
C LYS A 287 4.71 13.54 -16.96
N ILE A 288 4.14 13.53 -18.17
CA ILE A 288 4.54 12.58 -19.21
C ILE A 288 6.02 12.74 -19.53
N LYS A 289 6.73 11.61 -19.61
CA LYS A 289 8.11 11.53 -20.07
C LYS A 289 8.13 11.61 -21.59
N ASN A 290 8.87 12.56 -22.15
CA ASN A 290 8.99 12.80 -23.59
C ASN A 290 10.30 12.27 -24.21
N GLU A 291 11.22 11.77 -23.39
CA GLU A 291 12.52 11.23 -23.80
C GLU A 291 12.54 9.69 -23.72
N LYS A 292 13.45 9.04 -24.47
CA LYS A 292 13.69 7.60 -24.35
C LYS A 292 14.12 7.24 -22.93
N ASP A 293 13.85 6.00 -22.50
CA ASP A 293 14.39 5.51 -21.24
C ASP A 293 15.85 5.08 -21.32
N GLU A 294 16.42 4.71 -20.16
CA GLU A 294 17.80 4.22 -20.05
C GLU A 294 18.06 2.95 -20.87
N ASN A 295 17.00 2.21 -21.20
CA ASN A 295 17.03 1.02 -22.04
C ASN A 295 16.69 1.30 -23.51
N GLY A 296 16.62 2.59 -23.88
CA GLY A 296 16.33 3.09 -25.22
C GLY A 296 14.88 2.93 -25.67
N ASN A 297 13.96 2.54 -24.79
CA ASN A 297 12.55 2.33 -25.13
C ASN A 297 11.88 3.65 -25.49
N LYS A 298 10.93 3.61 -26.44
CA LYS A 298 10.21 4.79 -26.95
C LYS A 298 9.39 5.43 -25.82
N PRO A 299 9.28 6.78 -25.76
CA PRO A 299 8.45 7.46 -24.75
C PRO A 299 6.95 7.18 -24.93
N ILE A 300 6.53 6.79 -26.14
CA ILE A 300 5.16 6.51 -26.52
C ILE A 300 5.13 5.22 -27.33
N ILE A 301 4.13 4.39 -27.07
CA ILE A 301 3.84 3.17 -27.81
C ILE A 301 2.36 3.20 -28.19
N ILE A 302 2.03 2.93 -29.45
CA ILE A 302 0.63 2.71 -29.86
C ILE A 302 0.28 1.26 -29.52
N LEU A 303 -0.74 1.07 -28.68
CA LEU A 303 -1.23 -0.24 -28.28
C LEU A 303 -2.32 -0.77 -29.22
N ASP A 304 -3.20 0.12 -29.67
CA ASP A 304 -4.42 -0.24 -30.40
C ASP A 304 -4.95 0.98 -31.15
N THR A 305 -5.66 0.75 -32.25
CA THR A 305 -6.21 1.82 -33.09
C THR A 305 -7.53 1.40 -33.69
N HIS A 306 -8.45 2.35 -33.82
CA HIS A 306 -9.65 2.20 -34.62
C HIS A 306 -9.90 3.49 -35.39
N PHE A 307 -9.97 3.42 -36.71
CA PHE A 307 -10.12 4.60 -37.57
C PHE A 307 -11.38 4.56 -38.43
N PHE A 308 -11.77 3.37 -38.87
CA PHE A 308 -12.89 3.15 -39.78
C PHE A 308 -13.71 1.94 -39.30
N ASP A 309 -15.03 2.00 -39.43
CA ASP A 309 -15.92 0.84 -39.21
C ASP A 309 -15.74 -0.20 -40.32
N GLU A 310 -15.57 0.26 -41.56
CA GLU A 310 -15.18 -0.56 -42.71
C GLU A 310 -13.94 0.06 -43.37
N SER A 311 -12.83 -0.67 -43.33
CA SER A 311 -11.55 -0.21 -43.87
C SER A 311 -11.63 0.08 -45.37
N PRO A 312 -11.41 1.34 -45.83
CA PRO A 312 -11.38 1.63 -47.26
C PRO A 312 -10.21 0.96 -47.98
N SER A 313 -9.11 0.74 -47.26
CA SER A 313 -7.91 0.04 -47.71
C SER A 313 -6.97 -0.23 -46.51
N PRO A 314 -6.34 -1.41 -46.41
CA PRO A 314 -5.33 -1.68 -45.38
C PRO A 314 -4.16 -0.67 -45.38
N ILE A 315 -3.74 -0.20 -46.56
CA ILE A 315 -2.68 0.81 -46.69
C ILE A 315 -3.09 2.13 -46.02
N LEU A 316 -4.37 2.51 -46.15
CA LEU A 316 -4.86 3.75 -45.55
C LEU A 316 -4.78 3.67 -44.02
N GLU A 317 -5.12 2.54 -43.41
CA GLU A 317 -4.96 2.33 -41.97
C GLU A 317 -3.50 2.42 -41.52
N ASP A 318 -2.58 1.75 -42.23
CA ASP A 318 -1.15 1.77 -41.91
C ASP A 318 -0.55 3.18 -42.02
N VAL A 319 -0.94 3.93 -43.06
CA VAL A 319 -0.54 5.33 -43.25
C VAL A 319 -1.13 6.21 -42.16
N THR A 320 -2.40 6.01 -41.79
CA THR A 320 -3.08 6.73 -40.70
C THR A 320 -2.36 6.52 -39.37
N LYS A 321 -2.11 5.25 -39.03
CA LYS A 321 -1.37 4.85 -37.83
C LYS A 321 0.03 5.47 -37.81
N SER A 322 0.72 5.47 -38.95
CA SER A 322 2.07 6.05 -39.07
C SER A 322 2.10 7.57 -38.91
N MET A 323 1.14 8.28 -39.52
CA MET A 323 0.97 9.73 -39.32
C MET A 323 0.71 10.06 -37.85
N LEU A 324 -0.25 9.37 -37.21
CA LEU A 324 -0.56 9.64 -35.81
C LEU A 324 0.58 9.24 -34.88
N ASN A 325 1.30 8.14 -35.15
CA ASN A 325 2.51 7.76 -34.41
C ASN A 325 3.57 8.86 -34.46
N LYS A 326 3.85 9.38 -35.67
CA LYS A 326 4.76 10.52 -35.85
C LYS A 326 4.26 11.75 -35.07
N TRP A 327 2.99 12.08 -35.22
CA TRP A 327 2.40 13.23 -34.53
C TRP A 327 2.55 13.10 -33.01
N PHE A 328 2.26 11.94 -32.42
CA PHE A 328 2.44 11.73 -30.98
C PHE A 328 3.91 11.91 -30.57
N LEU A 329 4.86 11.31 -31.31
CA LEU A 329 6.29 11.45 -31.01
C LEU A 329 6.74 12.92 -31.04
N ASP A 330 6.22 13.70 -31.97
CA ASP A 330 6.58 15.11 -32.15
C ASP A 330 5.83 16.06 -31.19
N ASN A 331 4.69 15.64 -30.62
CA ASN A 331 3.77 16.53 -29.90
C ASN A 331 3.41 16.10 -28.47
N ILE A 332 3.89 14.96 -27.96
CA ILE A 332 3.51 14.49 -26.61
C ILE A 332 3.91 15.45 -25.50
N ASN A 333 4.97 16.24 -25.72
CA ASN A 333 5.40 17.29 -24.81
C ASN A 333 4.34 18.39 -24.61
N LYS A 334 3.37 18.53 -25.53
CA LYS A 334 2.24 19.45 -25.40
C LYS A 334 1.17 18.95 -24.43
N PHE A 335 1.24 17.70 -23.97
CA PHE A 335 0.43 17.21 -22.87
C PHE A 335 1.09 17.63 -21.56
N GLU A 336 0.74 18.81 -21.05
CA GLU A 336 1.42 19.43 -19.91
C GLU A 336 0.76 19.16 -18.55
N HIS A 337 -0.30 18.35 -18.55
CA HIS A 337 -1.01 17.96 -17.33
C HIS A 337 -0.05 17.40 -16.27
N ILE A 338 -0.22 17.87 -15.05
CA ILE A 338 0.53 17.43 -13.88
C ILE A 338 -0.34 16.42 -13.13
N PHE A 339 0.15 15.18 -13.02
CA PHE A 339 -0.58 14.11 -12.36
C PHE A 339 -0.47 14.18 -10.83
N SER A 340 0.61 14.75 -10.32
CA SER A 340 0.84 14.94 -8.88
C SER A 340 1.97 15.94 -8.65
N TYR A 341 1.95 16.58 -7.48
CA TYR A 341 2.99 17.48 -6.99
C TYR A 341 3.63 16.89 -5.73
N PHE A 342 4.96 16.98 -5.63
CA PHE A 342 5.72 16.67 -4.42
C PHE A 342 6.55 17.86 -3.96
N LEU A 343 6.64 18.07 -2.66
CA LEU A 343 7.67 18.86 -1.99
C LEU A 343 8.64 17.90 -1.30
N LEU A 344 9.80 17.67 -1.92
CA LEU A 344 10.81 16.75 -1.39
C LEU A 344 11.78 17.45 -0.45
N ASN A 345 12.17 16.72 0.62
CA ASN A 345 13.10 17.19 1.64
C ASN A 345 12.64 18.49 2.33
N GLU A 346 11.33 18.65 2.48
CA GLU A 346 10.77 19.75 3.27
C GLU A 346 10.98 19.51 4.77
N THR A 347 11.35 20.58 5.47
CA THR A 347 11.39 20.59 6.94
C THR A 347 9.97 20.78 7.46
N ALA A 348 9.50 19.87 8.31
CA ALA A 348 8.21 20.02 8.97
C ALA A 348 8.24 21.20 9.97
N LYS A 349 7.13 21.94 10.09
CA LYS A 349 6.97 22.96 11.14
C LYS A 349 7.04 22.34 12.53
N ASP A 350 6.47 21.14 12.67
CA ASP A 350 6.62 20.31 13.87
C ASP A 350 7.64 19.19 13.60
N PRO A 351 8.79 19.18 14.29
CA PRO A 351 9.78 18.12 14.17
C PRO A 351 9.23 16.70 14.43
N ASP A 352 8.19 16.57 15.26
CA ASP A 352 7.56 15.28 15.56
C ASP A 352 6.90 14.64 14.33
N PHE A 353 6.63 15.42 13.28
CA PHE A 353 6.06 14.96 12.00
C PHE A 353 7.06 14.97 10.84
N GLN A 354 8.36 15.21 11.10
CA GLN A 354 9.38 15.17 10.06
C GLN A 354 9.43 13.81 9.33
N TRP A 355 9.09 12.73 10.03
CA TRP A 355 9.05 11.38 9.47
C TRP A 355 7.92 11.16 8.44
N LEU A 356 7.00 12.10 8.25
CA LEU A 356 5.99 12.06 7.20
C LEU A 356 6.45 12.77 5.92
N LYS A 357 7.52 13.58 5.98
CA LYS A 357 7.98 14.38 4.85
C LYS A 357 8.77 13.50 3.86
N PRO A 358 8.39 13.49 2.58
CA PRO A 358 8.99 12.62 1.58
C PRO A 358 10.41 13.07 1.25
N THR A 359 11.30 12.09 1.14
CA THR A 359 12.69 12.28 0.67
C THR A 359 12.91 11.73 -0.74
N THR A 360 11.99 10.88 -1.19
CA THR A 360 11.93 10.35 -2.56
C THR A 360 10.50 10.45 -3.10
N ALA A 361 10.35 10.41 -4.42
CA ALA A 361 9.06 10.36 -5.09
C ALA A 361 9.02 9.22 -6.11
N TYR A 362 7.92 8.48 -6.12
CA TYR A 362 7.64 7.40 -7.05
C TYR A 362 6.16 7.42 -7.44
N TYR A 363 5.78 6.63 -8.44
CA TYR A 363 4.40 6.52 -8.89
C TYR A 363 4.09 5.12 -9.38
N GLY A 364 2.82 4.79 -9.50
CA GLY A 364 2.37 3.56 -10.11
C GLY A 364 0.87 3.54 -10.30
N VAL A 365 0.39 2.58 -11.09
CA VAL A 365 -1.04 2.38 -11.30
C VAL A 365 -1.40 0.90 -11.24
N SER A 366 -2.64 0.62 -10.89
CA SER A 366 -3.20 -0.72 -11.01
C SER A 366 -4.69 -0.67 -11.32
N THR A 367 -5.13 -1.48 -12.27
CA THR A 367 -6.52 -1.51 -12.72
C THR A 367 -7.31 -2.65 -12.07
N ILE A 368 -8.58 -2.39 -11.79
CA ILE A 368 -9.55 -3.41 -11.36
C ILE A 368 -10.56 -3.62 -12.48
N GLU A 369 -10.74 -4.86 -12.92
CA GLU A 369 -11.78 -5.23 -13.88
C GLU A 369 -13.08 -5.59 -13.12
N LYS A 370 -14.22 -5.01 -13.52
CA LYS A 370 -15.57 -5.39 -13.03
C LYS A 370 -16.03 -6.70 -13.65
N SER A 371 -15.77 -6.82 -14.95
CA SER A 371 -16.09 -7.93 -15.81
C SER A 371 -15.02 -8.00 -16.92
N GLU A 372 -15.01 -9.07 -17.71
CA GLU A 372 -13.98 -9.26 -18.74
C GLU A 372 -13.96 -8.08 -19.73
N GLY A 373 -12.93 -7.24 -19.66
CA GLY A 373 -12.77 -6.07 -20.52
C GLY A 373 -13.45 -4.78 -20.03
N GLU A 374 -14.13 -4.79 -18.89
CA GLU A 374 -14.75 -3.60 -18.29
C GLU A 374 -14.03 -3.21 -16.99
N ILE A 375 -13.62 -1.95 -16.88
CA ILE A 375 -12.85 -1.44 -15.74
C ILE A 375 -13.78 -0.86 -14.68
N ASP A 376 -13.39 -1.03 -13.44
CA ASP A 376 -13.84 -0.18 -12.35
C ASP A 376 -12.93 1.05 -12.20
N PHE A 377 -13.30 2.17 -12.82
CA PHE A 377 -12.52 3.42 -12.71
C PHE A 377 -12.49 3.99 -11.29
N ASP A 378 -13.49 3.68 -10.47
CA ASP A 378 -13.56 4.15 -9.08
C ASP A 378 -12.67 3.34 -8.16
N LYS A 379 -12.39 2.08 -8.52
CA LYS A 379 -11.50 1.18 -7.77
C LYS A 379 -10.12 1.02 -8.37
N SER A 380 -9.93 1.36 -9.64
CA SER A 380 -8.61 1.43 -10.26
C SER A 380 -7.80 2.57 -9.67
N VAL A 381 -6.55 2.30 -9.35
CA VAL A 381 -5.73 3.12 -8.47
C VAL A 381 -4.63 3.82 -9.26
N PHE A 382 -4.56 5.14 -9.13
CA PHE A 382 -3.36 5.92 -9.41
C PHE A 382 -2.68 6.27 -8.09
N GLY A 383 -1.45 5.82 -7.91
CA GLY A 383 -0.70 5.97 -6.68
C GLY A 383 0.59 6.74 -6.85
N VAL A 384 0.92 7.54 -5.84
CA VAL A 384 2.25 8.09 -5.65
C VAL A 384 2.82 7.61 -4.32
N MET A 385 4.10 7.27 -4.31
CA MET A 385 4.74 6.61 -3.18
C MET A 385 6.04 7.32 -2.81
N SER A 386 6.45 7.21 -1.55
CA SER A 386 7.68 7.83 -1.08
C SER A 386 8.37 7.04 0.02
N MET A 387 9.67 7.24 0.10
CA MET A 387 10.46 6.97 1.30
C MET A 387 10.59 8.25 2.12
N VAL A 388 10.67 8.09 3.44
CA VAL A 388 10.84 9.18 4.40
C VAL A 388 12.17 9.04 5.13
N GLU A 389 12.63 10.09 5.81
CA GLU A 389 13.85 10.05 6.63
C GLU A 389 15.11 9.58 5.88
N ASN A 390 15.21 9.82 4.57
CA ASN A 390 16.30 9.37 3.70
C ASN A 390 16.48 7.83 3.67
N ARG A 391 15.43 7.08 4.01
CA ARG A 391 15.43 5.62 3.85
C ARG A 391 15.55 5.27 2.37
N VAL A 392 16.27 4.19 2.10
CA VAL A 392 16.53 3.72 0.74
C VAL A 392 15.68 2.49 0.46
N ASN A 393 14.85 2.57 -0.59
CA ASN A 393 14.25 1.37 -1.16
C ASN A 393 15.22 0.78 -2.19
N SER A 394 15.85 -0.34 -1.84
CA SER A 394 16.85 -1.00 -2.70
C SER A 394 16.26 -1.69 -3.94
N THR A 395 14.94 -1.93 -3.94
CA THR A 395 14.21 -2.62 -5.00
C THR A 395 12.89 -1.90 -5.27
N PRO A 396 12.93 -0.64 -5.75
CA PRO A 396 11.72 0.13 -5.98
C PRO A 396 10.87 -0.55 -7.05
N GLN A 397 9.58 -0.70 -6.76
CA GLN A 397 8.57 -1.24 -7.67
C GLN A 397 7.46 -0.20 -7.86
N HIS A 398 6.94 -0.11 -9.08
CA HIS A 398 5.78 0.71 -9.44
C HIS A 398 4.45 -0.01 -9.22
N ILE A 399 4.46 -1.22 -8.65
CA ILE A 399 3.24 -1.94 -8.31
C ILE A 399 2.53 -1.17 -7.20
N VAL A 400 1.22 -0.96 -7.36
CA VAL A 400 0.34 -0.38 -6.35
C VAL A 400 -0.72 -1.40 -5.98
N ASP A 401 -1.01 -1.55 -4.70
CA ASP A 401 -2.06 -2.45 -4.25
C ASP A 401 -3.43 -1.87 -4.61
N ALA A 402 -4.06 -2.41 -5.66
CA ALA A 402 -5.37 -1.94 -6.13
C ALA A 402 -6.48 -2.06 -5.07
N ARG A 403 -6.28 -2.90 -4.03
CA ARG A 403 -7.28 -3.16 -2.99
C ARG A 403 -7.45 -1.99 -2.02
N LEU A 404 -6.55 -0.99 -2.05
CA LEU A 404 -6.58 0.16 -1.14
C LEU A 404 -7.91 0.93 -1.20
N LEU A 405 -8.39 1.32 -2.39
CA LEU A 405 -9.66 2.05 -2.56
C LEU A 405 -10.90 1.16 -2.35
N THR A 406 -10.75 -0.15 -2.56
CA THR A 406 -11.79 -1.12 -2.22
C THR A 406 -11.90 -1.27 -0.69
N ALA A 407 -10.78 -1.23 0.04
CA ALA A 407 -10.76 -1.37 1.49
C ALA A 407 -11.30 -0.16 2.23
N THR A 408 -11.16 1.04 1.68
CA THR A 408 -11.69 2.28 2.29
C THR A 408 -13.12 2.59 1.84
N GLU A 409 -13.52 2.08 0.68
CA GLU A 409 -14.74 2.50 -0.03
C GLU A 409 -14.79 4.00 -0.35
N LYS A 410 -13.61 4.63 -0.51
CA LYS A 410 -13.45 6.05 -0.84
C LYS A 410 -12.70 6.25 -2.16
N ASP A 411 -12.66 7.49 -2.65
CA ASP A 411 -12.02 7.86 -3.92
C ASP A 411 -10.53 8.24 -3.78
N ALA A 412 -10.05 8.37 -2.54
CA ALA A 412 -8.65 8.54 -2.20
C ALA A 412 -8.29 7.85 -0.89
N ALA A 413 -7.02 7.50 -0.75
CA ALA A 413 -6.50 6.95 0.49
C ALA A 413 -5.01 7.26 0.69
N PHE A 414 -4.59 7.40 1.94
CA PHE A 414 -3.19 7.53 2.33
C PHE A 414 -2.79 6.36 3.22
N GLY A 415 -1.73 5.66 2.86
CA GLY A 415 -1.19 4.52 3.57
C GLY A 415 0.16 4.82 4.22
N ILE A 416 0.38 4.26 5.40
CA ILE A 416 1.66 4.24 6.13
C ILE A 416 2.02 2.79 6.40
N SER A 417 3.24 2.39 6.07
CA SER A 417 3.71 1.02 6.31
C SER A 417 3.62 0.67 7.80
N THR A 418 3.20 -0.55 8.14
CA THR A 418 3.13 -0.99 9.54
C THR A 418 4.45 -0.83 10.29
N PRO A 419 5.64 -1.14 9.71
CA PRO A 419 6.91 -0.90 10.40
C PRO A 419 7.12 0.57 10.78
N LEU A 420 6.82 1.51 9.87
CA LEU A 420 6.94 2.93 10.16
C LEU A 420 5.92 3.38 11.21
N PHE A 421 4.66 2.92 11.10
CA PHE A 421 3.61 3.21 12.08
C PHE A 421 3.97 2.69 13.48
N VAL A 422 4.52 1.49 13.60
CA VAL A 422 4.95 0.93 14.89
C VAL A 422 6.10 1.73 15.48
N GLN A 423 7.10 2.08 14.67
CA GLN A 423 8.26 2.85 15.13
C GLN A 423 7.90 4.27 15.55
N LYS A 424 7.04 4.96 14.79
CA LYS A 424 6.78 6.40 15.01
C LYS A 424 5.56 6.68 15.88
N TRP A 425 4.63 5.73 15.99
CA TRP A 425 3.40 5.90 16.76
C TRP A 425 3.31 4.95 17.95
N ILE A 426 3.42 3.63 17.73
CA ILE A 426 3.20 2.64 18.79
C ILE A 426 4.33 2.65 19.83
N GLU A 427 5.56 2.91 19.42
CA GLU A 427 6.71 3.09 20.32
C GLU A 427 6.44 4.16 21.37
N ALA A 428 5.85 5.30 20.99
CA ALA A 428 5.52 6.37 21.92
C ALA A 428 4.54 5.86 23.00
N GLY A 429 3.58 5.03 22.61
CA GLY A 429 2.66 4.35 23.53
C GLY A 429 3.36 3.40 24.49
N LEU A 430 4.30 2.59 23.99
CA LEU A 430 5.14 1.69 24.82
C LEU A 430 5.93 2.49 25.86
N LEU A 431 6.59 3.57 25.45
CA LEU A 431 7.40 4.40 26.35
C LEU A 431 6.55 5.13 27.40
N ALA A 432 5.31 5.50 27.05
CA ALA A 432 4.36 6.07 28.00
C ALA A 432 3.93 5.08 29.11
N MET A 433 4.05 3.76 28.89
CA MET A 433 3.80 2.79 29.96
C MET A 433 4.78 2.93 31.13
N GLN A 434 5.97 3.50 30.91
CA GLN A 434 7.00 3.74 31.94
C GLN A 434 7.41 2.48 32.72
N ILE A 435 7.40 1.34 32.02
CA ILE A 435 7.85 0.05 32.57
C ILE A 435 9.31 -0.23 32.26
N GLY A 436 9.89 0.47 31.29
CA GLY A 436 11.28 0.34 30.88
C GLY A 436 11.71 1.53 30.05
N THR A 437 13.01 1.68 29.87
CA THR A 437 13.61 2.70 29.01
C THR A 437 13.67 2.22 27.56
N ARG A 438 13.85 3.15 26.61
CA ARG A 438 13.97 2.83 25.18
C ARG A 438 15.03 1.77 24.87
N ASP A 439 16.17 1.82 25.57
CA ASP A 439 17.30 0.91 25.33
C ASP A 439 17.02 -0.53 25.76
N GLN A 440 16.08 -0.71 26.69
CA GLN A 440 15.63 -2.02 27.18
C GLN A 440 14.67 -2.72 26.20
N PHE A 441 14.28 -2.06 25.11
CA PHE A 441 13.41 -2.61 24.08
C PHE A 441 14.14 -2.83 22.74
N GLU A 442 13.82 -3.94 22.08
CA GLU A 442 14.21 -4.24 20.71
C GLU A 442 12.98 -4.42 19.83
N ILE A 443 13.14 -4.18 18.54
CA ILE A 443 12.10 -4.38 17.53
C ILE A 443 12.35 -5.71 16.81
N GLU A 444 11.30 -6.53 16.66
CA GLU A 444 11.32 -7.84 16.01
C GLU A 444 10.26 -7.90 14.89
N ASP A 445 10.08 -9.06 14.26
CA ASP A 445 9.02 -9.35 13.29
C ASP A 445 9.01 -8.37 12.09
N ASN A 446 10.18 -8.06 11.51
CA ASN A 446 10.36 -7.08 10.44
C ASN A 446 9.91 -5.65 10.82
N GLY A 447 10.04 -5.29 12.09
CA GLY A 447 9.79 -3.93 12.56
C GLY A 447 8.36 -3.69 13.04
N VAL A 448 7.54 -4.72 13.25
CA VAL A 448 6.13 -4.55 13.62
C VAL A 448 5.84 -4.80 15.10
N THR A 449 6.83 -5.21 15.89
CA THR A 449 6.63 -5.41 17.33
C THR A 449 7.87 -5.13 18.17
N TYR A 450 7.67 -4.58 19.37
CA TYR A 450 8.69 -4.44 20.40
C TYR A 450 8.67 -5.57 21.42
N ARG A 451 9.87 -5.98 21.89
CA ARG A 451 10.08 -6.82 23.07
C ARG A 451 11.11 -6.24 24.02
N ASN A 452 11.05 -6.63 25.30
CA ASN A 452 12.12 -6.31 26.24
C ASN A 452 13.34 -7.21 26.03
N LYS A 453 14.55 -6.62 26.04
CA LYS A 453 15.83 -7.32 25.87
C LYS A 453 16.28 -8.07 27.12
N GLU A 454 15.94 -7.53 28.29
CA GLU A 454 16.39 -8.00 29.59
C GLU A 454 15.22 -8.08 30.58
N ARG A 455 15.45 -8.68 31.75
CA ARG A 455 14.46 -8.73 32.83
C ARG A 455 14.11 -7.31 33.28
N ILE A 456 12.83 -7.02 33.36
CA ILE A 456 12.29 -5.74 33.82
C ILE A 456 11.60 -5.91 35.18
N LEU A 457 11.85 -4.99 36.11
CA LEU A 457 11.01 -4.82 37.30
C LEU A 457 9.68 -4.19 36.86
N PHE A 458 8.65 -5.01 36.69
CA PHE A 458 7.32 -4.55 36.31
C PHE A 458 6.71 -3.63 37.38
N GLY A 459 7.03 -3.90 38.64
CA GLY A 459 6.77 -3.01 39.75
C GLY A 459 6.82 -3.72 41.09
N THR A 460 6.73 -2.93 42.16
CA THR A 460 6.54 -3.39 43.52
C THR A 460 5.06 -3.58 43.75
N ILE A 461 4.69 -4.80 44.13
CA ILE A 461 3.32 -5.28 44.25
C ILE A 461 3.00 -5.56 45.71
N LYS A 462 1.85 -5.07 46.18
CA LYS A 462 1.27 -5.53 47.45
C LYS A 462 0.66 -6.91 47.24
N ASN A 463 1.26 -7.94 47.83
CA ASN A 463 0.77 -9.30 47.75
C ASN A 463 -0.44 -9.54 48.68
N ALA A 464 -1.03 -10.74 48.67
CA ALA A 464 -2.24 -11.00 49.45
C ALA A 464 -2.02 -11.04 50.97
N ASP A 465 -0.77 -11.15 51.43
CA ASP A 465 -0.41 -10.99 52.85
C ASP A 465 -0.17 -9.51 53.23
N GLY A 466 -0.23 -8.59 52.26
CA GLY A 466 0.03 -7.16 52.46
C GLY A 466 1.51 -6.78 52.39
N ASN A 467 2.39 -7.70 52.00
CA ASN A 467 3.82 -7.45 51.84
C ASN A 467 4.11 -6.80 50.49
N ASP A 468 5.06 -5.87 50.48
CA ASP A 468 5.59 -5.27 49.25
C ASP A 468 6.64 -6.21 48.64
N VAL A 469 6.34 -6.78 47.48
CA VAL A 469 7.22 -7.74 46.79
C VAL A 469 7.48 -7.29 45.35
N PRO A 470 8.66 -7.59 44.78
CA PRO A 470 8.93 -7.24 43.39
C PRO A 470 8.22 -8.20 42.43
N ALA A 471 7.64 -7.66 41.36
CA ALA A 471 7.14 -8.42 40.22
C ALA A 471 8.03 -8.19 38.99
N TYR A 472 8.35 -9.27 38.28
CA TYR A 472 9.27 -9.24 37.16
C TYR A 472 8.65 -9.78 35.88
N VAL A 473 9.16 -9.28 34.76
CA VAL A 473 8.94 -9.85 33.43
C VAL A 473 10.32 -10.17 32.86
N ASP A 474 10.56 -11.44 32.54
CA ASP A 474 11.83 -11.90 32.01
C ASP A 474 12.10 -11.41 30.58
N SER A 475 13.35 -11.53 30.13
CA SER A 475 13.76 -11.16 28.78
C SER A 475 12.83 -11.78 27.72
N LYS A 476 12.43 -10.97 26.74
CA LYS A 476 11.52 -11.30 25.64
C LYS A 476 10.09 -11.66 26.06
N LYS A 477 9.67 -11.40 27.30
CA LYS A 477 8.34 -11.77 27.79
C LYS A 477 7.31 -10.65 27.78
N LEU A 478 7.71 -9.42 27.49
CA LEU A 478 6.80 -8.32 27.19
C LEU A 478 6.80 -8.06 25.69
N LYS A 479 5.62 -7.96 25.07
CA LYS A 479 5.44 -7.74 23.64
C LYS A 479 4.39 -6.63 23.40
N VAL A 480 4.76 -5.57 22.67
CA VAL A 480 3.86 -4.47 22.27
C VAL A 480 4.05 -4.12 20.80
N GLY A 481 3.01 -4.19 19.98
CA GLY A 481 3.13 -3.99 18.54
C GLY A 481 1.86 -4.30 17.77
N MET A 482 1.97 -4.54 16.47
CA MET A 482 0.85 -4.94 15.62
C MET A 482 0.90 -6.43 15.30
N VAL A 483 -0.18 -7.15 15.60
CA VAL A 483 -0.36 -8.57 15.25
C VAL A 483 -1.77 -8.75 14.71
N ASN A 484 -1.90 -9.40 13.56
CA ASN A 484 -3.19 -9.62 12.88
C ASN A 484 -4.02 -8.34 12.78
N ASN A 485 -3.38 -7.24 12.36
CA ASN A 485 -4.01 -5.93 12.19
C ASN A 485 -4.53 -5.26 13.47
N GLN A 486 -4.16 -5.77 14.65
CA GLN A 486 -4.55 -5.23 15.96
C GLN A 486 -3.35 -4.84 16.79
N LEU A 487 -3.51 -3.80 17.60
CA LEU A 487 -2.52 -3.45 18.61
C LEU A 487 -2.53 -4.53 19.69
N LEU A 488 -1.38 -5.13 19.94
CA LEU A 488 -1.17 -6.17 20.94
C LEU A 488 -0.44 -5.57 22.16
N LEU A 489 -0.96 -5.86 23.35
CA LEU A 489 -0.21 -5.84 24.59
C LEU A 489 -0.20 -7.26 25.15
N ASP A 490 0.97 -7.87 25.22
CA ASP A 490 1.15 -9.25 25.69
C ASP A 490 2.28 -9.29 26.71
N ILE A 491 2.00 -9.87 27.88
CA ILE A 491 2.93 -10.05 28.97
C ILE A 491 2.89 -11.53 29.30
N GLU A 492 3.93 -12.24 28.92
CA GLU A 492 4.14 -13.63 29.28
C GLU A 492 4.86 -13.70 30.64
N ASP A 493 4.51 -14.70 31.45
CA ASP A 493 5.23 -15.07 32.67
C ASP A 493 5.52 -13.90 33.64
N LEU A 494 4.56 -13.00 33.83
CA LEU A 494 4.63 -12.00 34.89
C LEU A 494 4.57 -12.71 36.24
N HIS A 495 5.65 -12.63 37.02
CA HIS A 495 5.79 -13.46 38.22
C HIS A 495 6.18 -12.65 39.46
N TRP A 496 5.59 -13.04 40.60
CA TRP A 496 5.87 -12.49 41.93
C TRP A 496 5.40 -13.44 43.05
N GLU A 497 5.84 -13.18 44.29
CA GLU A 497 5.34 -13.91 45.45
C GLU A 497 3.93 -13.44 45.83
N GLN A 498 2.91 -14.24 45.52
CA GLN A 498 1.51 -13.87 45.69
C GLN A 498 1.02 -13.93 47.14
N ALA A 499 1.48 -14.92 47.91
CA ALA A 499 1.25 -15.07 49.35
C ALA A 499 2.06 -16.24 49.91
N ARG A 500 2.60 -16.11 51.12
CA ARG A 500 3.18 -17.22 51.90
C ARG A 500 4.16 -18.09 51.08
N GLY A 501 5.03 -17.47 50.30
CA GLY A 501 5.98 -18.16 49.42
C GLY A 501 5.40 -18.80 48.15
N ILE A 502 4.10 -18.63 47.86
CA ILE A 502 3.50 -19.03 46.58
C ILE A 502 4.01 -18.11 45.49
N ASN A 503 4.68 -18.66 44.48
CA ASN A 503 5.09 -17.90 43.31
C ASN A 503 4.05 -18.07 42.21
N GLY A 504 3.30 -16.99 41.95
CA GLY A 504 2.32 -16.99 40.88
C GLY A 504 2.94 -16.54 39.56
N HIS A 505 2.48 -17.15 38.48
CA HIS A 505 2.89 -16.82 37.12
C HIS A 505 1.66 -16.46 36.29
N VAL A 506 1.68 -15.29 35.65
CA VAL A 506 0.54 -14.74 34.93
C VAL A 506 0.94 -14.39 33.50
N ASN A 507 0.23 -14.95 32.52
CA ASN A 507 0.24 -14.41 31.17
C ASN A 507 -0.97 -13.49 31.00
N PHE A 508 -0.78 -12.31 30.47
CA PHE A 508 -1.83 -11.33 30.18
C PHE A 508 -1.75 -10.91 28.72
N ARG A 509 -2.87 -11.01 28.00
CA ARG A 509 -2.95 -10.63 26.60
C ARG A 509 -4.19 -9.79 26.32
N GLN A 510 -3.99 -8.64 25.69
CA GLN A 510 -5.06 -7.73 25.24
C GLN A 510 -4.80 -7.27 23.81
N MET A 511 -5.87 -7.21 23.02
CA MET A 511 -5.86 -6.69 21.65
C MET A 511 -6.77 -5.46 21.54
N TYR A 512 -6.36 -4.50 20.71
CA TYR A 512 -7.15 -3.30 20.42
C TYR A 512 -7.25 -3.04 18.92
N ASP A 513 -8.43 -2.63 18.49
CA ASP A 513 -8.66 -2.06 17.17
C ASP A 513 -8.41 -0.54 17.25
N ILE A 514 -7.60 -0.02 16.33
CA ILE A 514 -7.41 1.43 16.20
C ILE A 514 -8.51 1.94 15.28
N THR A 515 -9.43 2.74 15.83
CA THR A 515 -10.67 3.12 15.16
C THR A 515 -10.88 4.62 15.15
N LEU A 516 -11.55 5.11 14.11
CA LEU A 516 -12.00 6.49 14.00
C LEU A 516 -13.41 6.62 14.58
N LYS A 517 -13.61 7.50 15.56
CA LYS A 517 -14.92 7.78 16.17
C LYS A 517 -15.40 9.19 15.88
N SER A 518 -16.72 9.27 15.69
CA SER A 518 -17.49 10.51 15.53
C SER A 518 -18.84 10.33 16.23
N GLY A 519 -19.44 11.41 16.72
CA GLY A 519 -20.76 11.37 17.35
C GLY A 519 -20.99 12.49 18.34
N VAL A 520 -21.84 12.24 19.34
CA VAL A 520 -22.08 13.13 20.48
C VAL A 520 -21.52 12.47 21.73
N ASP A 521 -20.75 13.21 22.50
CA ASP A 521 -20.07 12.70 23.70
C ASP A 521 -20.92 12.88 24.98
N LYS A 522 -20.43 12.43 26.14
CA LYS A 522 -21.18 12.56 27.41
C LYS A 522 -21.32 14.00 27.91
N ALA A 523 -20.56 14.95 27.35
CA ALA A 523 -20.75 16.38 27.58
C ALA A 523 -21.79 16.98 26.61
N ASN A 524 -22.48 16.15 25.84
CA ASN A 524 -23.46 16.55 24.83
C ASN A 524 -22.86 17.47 23.76
N ARG A 525 -21.58 17.26 23.42
CA ARG A 525 -20.88 17.98 22.35
C ARG A 525 -20.61 17.05 21.18
N GLU A 526 -20.80 17.57 19.98
CA GLU A 526 -20.43 16.87 18.76
C GLU A 526 -18.91 16.79 18.61
N TYR A 527 -18.44 15.66 18.08
CA TYR A 527 -17.04 15.44 17.74
C TYR A 527 -16.96 14.58 16.48
N SER A 528 -15.86 14.72 15.75
CA SER A 528 -15.61 13.94 14.54
C SER A 528 -14.14 13.54 14.43
N ASN A 529 -13.93 12.39 13.79
CA ASN A 529 -12.61 11.92 13.38
C ASN A 529 -11.58 11.82 14.53
N VAL A 530 -12.02 11.35 15.69
CA VAL A 530 -11.14 11.09 16.85
C VAL A 530 -10.62 9.66 16.77
N LEU A 531 -9.30 9.50 16.66
CA LEU A 531 -8.66 8.19 16.55
C LEU A 531 -8.39 7.62 17.94
N ILE A 532 -8.95 6.45 18.27
CA ILE A 532 -8.71 5.78 19.55
C ILE A 532 -8.52 4.27 19.42
N PRO A 533 -7.65 3.66 20.24
CA PRO A 533 -7.66 2.22 20.47
C PRO A 533 -8.91 1.81 21.24
N VAL A 534 -9.61 0.78 20.76
CA VAL A 534 -10.78 0.18 21.39
C VAL A 534 -10.49 -1.30 21.60
N GLU A 535 -10.84 -1.84 22.76
CA GLU A 535 -10.66 -3.27 23.05
C GLU A 535 -11.45 -4.13 22.05
N SER A 536 -10.74 -4.98 21.31
CA SER A 536 -11.34 -5.84 20.29
C SER A 536 -12.13 -6.99 20.90
N LYS A 537 -11.69 -7.43 22.08
CA LYS A 537 -12.25 -8.52 22.87
C LYS A 537 -11.78 -8.38 24.31
N ASP A 538 -12.35 -9.20 25.18
CA ASP A 538 -11.88 -9.31 26.56
C ASP A 538 -10.40 -9.70 26.66
N PRO A 539 -9.70 -9.23 27.69
CA PRO A 539 -8.36 -9.70 27.98
C PRO A 539 -8.38 -11.20 28.26
N THR A 540 -7.32 -11.88 27.83
CA THR A 540 -7.05 -13.26 28.21
C THR A 540 -6.00 -13.28 29.30
N MET A 541 -6.24 -14.02 30.38
CA MET A 541 -5.26 -14.22 31.45
C MET A 541 -5.06 -15.71 31.73
N LEU A 542 -3.82 -16.19 31.65
CA LEU A 542 -3.47 -17.55 32.10
C LEU A 542 -2.69 -17.44 33.40
N MET A 543 -3.24 -18.01 34.47
CA MET A 543 -2.55 -18.10 35.74
C MET A 543 -2.08 -19.53 35.97
N SER A 544 -0.86 -19.70 36.48
CA SER A 544 -0.32 -21.03 36.74
C SER A 544 0.53 -21.12 38.00
N TYR A 545 0.43 -22.29 38.64
CA TYR A 545 1.05 -22.64 39.92
C TYR A 545 1.66 -24.04 39.82
N THR A 546 2.59 -24.38 40.70
CA THR A 546 3.05 -25.77 40.82
C THR A 546 1.96 -26.65 41.43
N VAL A 547 1.95 -27.95 41.09
CA VAL A 547 1.00 -28.91 41.68
C VAL A 547 1.26 -29.08 43.18
N GLU A 548 2.51 -28.93 43.61
CA GLU A 548 2.92 -28.95 45.01
C GLU A 548 2.29 -27.79 45.79
N GLU A 549 2.44 -26.54 45.31
CA GLU A 549 1.79 -25.37 45.92
C GLU A 549 0.26 -25.50 45.91
N TRP A 550 -0.30 -26.02 44.81
CA TRP A 550 -1.74 -26.27 44.70
C TRP A 550 -2.24 -27.20 45.80
N LYS A 551 -1.60 -28.36 45.99
CA LYS A 551 -2.02 -29.35 46.99
C LYS A 551 -1.96 -28.80 48.42
N GLU A 552 -0.99 -27.96 48.72
CA GLU A 552 -0.84 -27.38 50.06
C GLU A 552 -1.78 -26.20 50.31
N LYS A 553 -2.06 -25.39 49.28
CA LYS A 553 -2.65 -24.05 49.43
C LYS A 553 -3.80 -23.78 48.46
N GLU A 554 -4.49 -24.82 47.98
CA GLU A 554 -5.60 -24.75 47.00
C GLU A 554 -6.57 -23.61 47.27
N ASN A 555 -7.16 -23.56 48.48
CA ASN A 555 -8.16 -22.55 48.81
C ASN A 555 -7.63 -21.11 48.69
N LEU A 556 -6.38 -20.88 49.10
CA LEU A 556 -5.72 -19.57 49.03
C LEU A 556 -5.42 -19.20 47.57
N ILE A 557 -4.94 -20.16 46.77
CA ILE A 557 -4.69 -19.96 45.34
C ILE A 557 -5.98 -19.59 44.61
N ILE A 558 -7.08 -20.30 44.88
CA ILE A 558 -8.39 -20.00 44.29
C ILE A 558 -8.85 -18.59 44.69
N GLU A 559 -8.67 -18.18 45.95
CA GLU A 559 -9.02 -16.82 46.41
C GLU A 559 -8.22 -15.74 45.70
N ILE A 560 -6.88 -15.88 45.64
CA ILE A 560 -5.98 -14.96 44.96
C ILE A 560 -6.37 -14.84 43.48
N THR A 561 -6.52 -15.99 42.81
CA THR A 561 -6.93 -16.07 41.41
C THR A 561 -8.27 -15.40 41.18
N THR A 562 -9.25 -15.65 42.04
CA THR A 562 -10.58 -15.04 41.95
C THR A 562 -10.50 -13.52 42.05
N GLY A 563 -9.73 -13.00 43.02
CA GLY A 563 -9.52 -11.56 43.17
C GLY A 563 -8.89 -10.92 41.93
N LEU A 564 -7.85 -11.54 41.38
CA LEU A 564 -7.17 -11.06 40.18
C LEU A 564 -8.06 -11.12 38.95
N ALA A 565 -8.76 -12.22 38.75
CA ALA A 565 -9.69 -12.45 37.65
C ALA A 565 -10.79 -11.39 37.58
N ILE A 566 -11.48 -11.17 38.70
CA ILE A 566 -12.59 -10.20 38.75
C ILE A 566 -12.05 -8.78 38.64
N GLY A 567 -10.96 -8.47 39.34
CA GLY A 567 -10.35 -7.15 39.28
C GLY A 567 -9.83 -6.78 37.89
N LEU A 568 -9.37 -7.75 37.11
CA LEU A 568 -8.97 -7.55 35.72
C LEU A 568 -10.17 -7.28 34.80
N LEU A 569 -11.28 -8.01 35.00
CA LEU A 569 -12.47 -7.91 34.15
C LEU A 569 -13.37 -6.73 34.46
N VAL A 570 -13.39 -6.32 35.73
CA VAL A 570 -14.40 -5.43 36.28
C VAL A 570 -13.77 -4.22 36.97
N GLY A 571 -12.50 -4.30 37.39
CA GLY A 571 -11.85 -3.21 38.12
C GLY A 571 -12.25 -3.13 39.59
N ALA A 572 -13.00 -4.08 40.13
CA ALA A 572 -13.33 -4.09 41.56
C ALA A 572 -13.44 -5.52 42.07
N ILE A 573 -13.17 -5.75 43.36
CA ILE A 573 -13.33 -7.06 44.00
C ILE A 573 -14.61 -7.01 44.86
N PRO A 574 -15.69 -7.71 44.48
CA PRO A 574 -16.89 -7.79 45.31
C PRO A 574 -16.62 -8.63 46.57
N PHE A 575 -17.37 -8.40 47.64
CA PHE A 575 -17.28 -9.18 48.88
C PHE A 575 -18.53 -10.04 49.13
N GLY A 576 -18.43 -11.00 50.04
CA GLY A 576 -19.58 -11.81 50.49
C GLY A 576 -20.05 -12.88 49.49
N LYS A 577 -21.37 -13.02 49.33
CA LYS A 577 -21.99 -14.11 48.55
C LYS A 577 -21.54 -14.13 47.08
N VAL A 578 -21.34 -12.95 46.49
CA VAL A 578 -20.89 -12.79 45.10
C VAL A 578 -19.47 -13.35 44.93
N PHE A 579 -18.55 -12.95 45.82
CA PHE A 579 -17.19 -13.48 45.83
C PHE A 579 -17.17 -14.99 46.01
N SER A 580 -18.02 -15.54 46.89
CA SER A 580 -18.13 -16.99 47.09
C SER A 580 -18.61 -17.75 45.84
N LYS A 581 -19.60 -17.21 45.12
CA LYS A 581 -20.04 -17.75 43.82
C LYS A 581 -18.90 -17.74 42.79
N LEU A 582 -18.16 -16.63 42.72
CA LEU A 582 -17.02 -16.48 41.81
C LEU A 582 -15.87 -17.42 42.17
N LYS A 583 -15.56 -17.56 43.46
CA LYS A 583 -14.56 -18.51 43.99
C LYS A 583 -14.91 -19.94 43.59
N SER A 584 -16.18 -20.33 43.70
CA SER A 584 -16.66 -21.65 43.28
C SER A 584 -16.50 -21.87 41.77
N LEU A 585 -16.81 -20.85 40.95
CA LEU A 585 -16.65 -20.92 39.50
C LEU A 585 -15.18 -21.04 39.08
N VAL A 586 -14.32 -20.20 39.66
CA VAL A 586 -12.87 -20.18 39.42
C VAL A 586 -12.24 -21.50 39.85
N GLY A 587 -12.57 -21.99 41.05
CA GLY A 587 -12.06 -23.26 41.57
C GLY A 587 -12.35 -24.45 40.65
N LYS A 588 -13.55 -24.52 40.06
CA LYS A 588 -13.93 -25.57 39.10
C LYS A 588 -13.25 -25.46 37.74
N SER A 589 -12.67 -24.30 37.43
CA SER A 589 -12.08 -24.00 36.13
C SER A 589 -10.58 -24.29 36.06
N PHE A 590 -9.95 -24.64 37.19
CA PHE A 590 -8.57 -25.07 37.20
C PHE A 590 -8.38 -26.42 36.53
N GLN A 591 -7.30 -26.54 35.77
CA GLN A 591 -6.91 -27.74 35.06
C GLN A 591 -5.43 -28.04 35.33
N GLN A 592 -5.13 -29.30 35.57
CA GLN A 592 -3.75 -29.76 35.72
C GLN A 592 -3.18 -30.10 34.34
N THR A 593 -2.06 -29.46 33.98
CA THR A 593 -1.27 -29.78 32.80
C THR A 593 0.16 -30.11 33.21
N GLY A 594 0.53 -31.38 33.13
CA GLY A 594 1.83 -31.86 33.62
C GLY A 594 2.02 -31.58 35.11
N ARG A 595 3.04 -30.80 35.47
CA ARG A 595 3.38 -30.39 36.85
C ARG A 595 2.82 -29.03 37.25
N ARG A 596 1.95 -28.42 36.44
CA ARG A 596 1.32 -27.14 36.76
C ARG A 596 -0.19 -27.28 36.90
N MET A 597 -0.74 -26.54 37.85
CA MET A 597 -2.18 -26.27 37.93
C MET A 597 -2.41 -24.88 37.35
N SER A 598 -3.34 -24.75 36.41
CA SER A 598 -3.57 -23.50 35.69
C SER A 598 -5.04 -23.23 35.42
N ILE A 599 -5.34 -21.96 35.22
CA ILE A 599 -6.67 -21.48 34.82
C ILE A 599 -6.51 -20.43 33.73
N GLU A 600 -7.28 -20.59 32.65
CA GLU A 600 -7.39 -19.60 31.60
C GLU A 600 -8.69 -18.81 31.77
N ILE A 601 -8.54 -17.50 31.90
CA ILE A 601 -9.61 -16.53 31.98
C ILE A 601 -9.77 -15.93 30.60
N GLY A 602 -10.42 -16.70 29.74
CA GLY A 602 -10.82 -16.28 28.40
C GLY A 602 -12.29 -15.83 28.36
N GLU A 603 -12.77 -15.51 27.17
CA GLU A 603 -14.11 -14.93 26.93
C GLU A 603 -15.26 -15.66 27.64
N THR A 604 -15.26 -17.00 27.60
CA THR A 604 -16.31 -17.83 28.22
C THR A 604 -16.40 -17.64 29.73
N LEU A 605 -15.26 -17.75 30.42
CA LEU A 605 -15.21 -17.59 31.88
C LEU A 605 -15.51 -16.13 32.26
N SER A 606 -14.95 -15.18 31.51
CA SER A 606 -15.19 -13.75 31.69
C SER A 606 -16.67 -13.38 31.59
N ARG A 607 -17.40 -13.99 30.66
CA ARG A 607 -18.85 -13.80 30.51
C ARG A 607 -19.61 -14.33 31.72
N GLN A 608 -19.29 -15.52 32.20
CA GLN A 608 -19.93 -16.11 33.38
C GLN A 608 -19.67 -15.27 34.64
N MET A 609 -18.43 -14.83 34.83
CA MET A 609 -18.04 -13.96 35.95
C MET A 609 -18.80 -12.64 35.91
N ARG A 610 -18.91 -12.00 34.75
CA ARG A 610 -19.69 -10.75 34.60
C ARG A 610 -21.18 -10.93 34.84
N THR A 611 -21.76 -12.08 34.49
CA THR A 611 -23.16 -12.36 34.84
C THR A 611 -23.33 -12.41 36.36
N ILE A 612 -22.46 -13.12 37.07
CA ILE A 612 -22.49 -13.20 38.54
C ILE A 612 -22.29 -11.81 39.18
N VAL A 613 -21.42 -10.98 38.59
CA VAL A 613 -21.17 -9.60 39.00
C VAL A 613 -22.38 -8.70 38.75
N LYS A 614 -23.07 -8.80 37.60
CA LYS A 614 -24.26 -7.99 37.31
C LYS A 614 -25.42 -8.28 38.27
N GLU A 615 -25.50 -9.47 38.84
CA GLU A 615 -26.48 -9.83 39.86
C GLU A 615 -26.30 -9.06 41.19
N SER A 616 -25.20 -8.32 41.38
CA SER A 616 -24.88 -7.68 42.67
C SER A 616 -25.40 -6.25 42.87
N GLY A 617 -26.01 -5.62 41.86
CA GLY A 617 -26.61 -4.27 41.98
C GLY A 617 -25.62 -3.09 41.94
N ASP A 618 -26.11 -1.90 42.30
CA ASP A 618 -25.47 -0.60 42.05
C ASP A 618 -24.16 -0.34 42.84
N ASP A 619 -24.00 -0.90 44.05
CA ASP A 619 -22.81 -0.70 44.89
C ASP A 619 -21.49 -1.14 44.20
N LEU A 620 -21.58 -2.19 43.37
CA LEU A 620 -20.42 -2.66 42.61
C LEU A 620 -20.12 -1.73 41.44
N ALA A 621 -21.14 -1.15 40.81
CA ALA A 621 -20.95 -0.18 39.72
C ALA A 621 -20.19 1.07 40.20
N ASP A 622 -20.46 1.54 41.41
CA ASP A 622 -19.74 2.67 42.00
C ASP A 622 -18.30 2.30 42.38
N SER A 623 -18.08 1.09 42.93
CA SER A 623 -16.72 0.59 43.22
C SER A 623 -15.84 0.51 41.96
N ILE A 624 -16.43 0.13 40.81
CA ILE A 624 -15.76 0.08 39.51
C ILE A 624 -15.35 1.49 39.06
N ARG A 625 -16.27 2.45 39.17
CA ARG A 625 -16.01 3.85 38.82
C ARG A 625 -14.90 4.44 39.68
N GLU A 626 -14.91 4.16 40.98
CA GLU A 626 -13.88 4.62 41.90
C GLU A 626 -12.51 4.03 41.58
N PHE A 627 -12.44 2.72 41.29
CA PHE A 627 -11.19 2.09 40.86
C PHE A 627 -10.66 2.72 39.58
N SER A 628 -11.49 2.82 38.54
CA SER A 628 -11.10 3.41 37.26
C SER A 628 -10.60 4.84 37.47
N ARG A 629 -11.29 5.64 38.29
CA ARG A 629 -10.85 7.00 38.64
C ARG A 629 -9.52 7.04 39.37
N ARG A 630 -9.31 6.16 40.35
CA ARG A 630 -8.04 6.09 41.08
C ARG A 630 -6.88 5.70 40.15
N VAL A 631 -7.06 4.67 39.33
CA VAL A 631 -6.00 4.18 38.44
C VAL A 631 -5.70 5.18 37.32
N SER A 632 -6.72 5.85 36.78
CA SER A 632 -6.51 6.96 35.84
C SER A 632 -5.74 8.10 36.48
N GLN A 633 -6.10 8.52 37.70
CA GLN A 633 -5.37 9.57 38.41
C GLN A 633 -3.91 9.18 38.67
N ASP A 634 -3.68 7.97 39.14
CA ASP A 634 -2.34 7.42 39.33
C ASP A 634 -1.51 7.44 38.03
N SER A 635 -2.16 7.17 36.89
CA SER A 635 -1.52 7.19 35.58
C SER A 635 -1.20 8.61 35.11
N ILE A 636 -2.09 9.57 35.40
CA ILE A 636 -1.89 11.00 35.14
C ILE A 636 -0.70 11.51 35.94
N ASP A 637 -0.65 11.19 37.24
CA ASP A 637 0.44 11.61 38.13
C ASP A 637 1.80 11.06 37.63
N GLU A 638 1.82 9.80 37.16
CA GLU A 638 3.02 9.17 36.60
C GLU A 638 3.45 9.77 35.26
N ILE A 639 2.51 10.05 34.36
CA ILE A 639 2.79 10.79 33.11
C ILE A 639 3.25 12.22 33.40
N GLY A 640 2.79 12.84 34.49
CA GLY A 640 3.27 14.17 34.91
C GLY A 640 4.77 14.22 35.20
N LEU A 641 5.40 13.07 35.46
CA LEU A 641 6.86 12.95 35.66
C LEU A 641 7.63 12.80 34.34
N HIS A 642 6.95 12.76 33.20
CA HIS A 642 7.53 12.56 31.87
C HIS A 642 8.19 13.85 31.37
N LEU A 643 9.38 13.75 30.78
CA LEU A 643 10.08 14.89 30.18
C LEU A 643 9.56 15.16 28.75
N ASN A 644 9.69 16.39 28.28
CA ASN A 644 9.15 16.89 27.00
C ASN A 644 9.57 16.11 25.73
N THR A 645 10.54 15.19 25.81
CA THR A 645 11.13 14.48 24.66
C THR A 645 10.58 13.07 24.42
N GLY A 646 9.41 12.72 24.99
CA GLY A 646 8.80 11.39 24.81
C GLY A 646 9.54 10.23 25.48
N ASN A 647 10.53 10.53 26.34
CA ASN A 647 11.29 9.56 27.13
C ASN A 647 11.18 9.90 28.62
N THR A 648 11.07 8.87 29.46
CA THR A 648 11.17 9.00 30.92
C THR A 648 12.58 8.62 31.37
N ALA A 649 13.20 9.44 32.23
CA ALA A 649 14.51 9.13 32.79
C ALA A 649 14.48 7.81 33.58
N SER A 650 15.55 7.02 33.51
CA SER A 650 15.63 5.71 34.17
C SER A 650 15.35 5.78 35.67
N SER A 651 15.81 6.85 36.34
CA SER A 651 15.57 7.09 37.77
C SER A 651 14.10 7.34 38.10
N ILE A 652 13.32 7.90 37.18
CA ILE A 652 11.87 8.11 37.35
C ILE A 652 11.13 6.80 37.12
N ILE A 653 11.50 6.04 36.08
CA ILE A 653 10.96 4.68 35.86
C ILE A 653 11.19 3.80 37.10
N GLU A 654 12.38 3.85 37.68
CA GLU A 654 12.71 3.10 38.90
C GLU A 654 11.86 3.56 40.10
N GLN A 655 11.61 4.87 40.26
CA GLN A 655 10.71 5.39 41.30
C GLN A 655 9.27 4.90 41.12
N ILE A 656 8.74 4.95 39.89
CA ILE A 656 7.40 4.47 39.55
C ILE A 656 7.29 2.96 39.83
N ALA A 657 8.29 2.18 39.40
CA ALA A 657 8.34 0.75 39.64
C ALA A 657 8.43 0.42 41.13
N LYS A 658 9.16 1.20 41.94
CA LYS A 658 9.29 0.98 43.39
C LYS A 658 8.09 1.44 44.22
N LYS A 659 7.23 2.33 43.71
CA LYS A 659 5.99 2.75 44.41
C LYS A 659 5.06 1.53 44.57
N PRO A 660 4.78 1.05 45.79
CA PRO A 660 3.95 -0.15 45.96
C PRO A 660 2.52 0.05 45.48
N LYS A 661 2.02 -0.86 44.66
CA LYS A 661 0.63 -0.89 44.16
C LYS A 661 0.09 -2.30 44.18
N ASP A 662 -1.23 -2.48 44.17
CA ASP A 662 -1.77 -3.78 43.78
C ASP A 662 -1.50 -4.03 42.28
N ILE A 663 -1.39 -5.30 41.90
CA ILE A 663 -1.03 -5.68 40.52
C ILE A 663 -2.06 -5.22 39.49
N LEU A 664 -3.34 -5.14 39.87
CA LEU A 664 -4.42 -4.72 38.98
C LEU A 664 -4.28 -3.25 38.63
N SER A 665 -4.07 -2.39 39.64
CA SER A 665 -3.79 -0.98 39.43
C SER A 665 -2.56 -0.77 38.54
N ARG A 666 -1.52 -1.60 38.66
CA ARG A 666 -0.33 -1.53 37.79
C ARG A 666 -0.66 -1.87 36.33
N VAL A 667 -1.34 -3.00 36.09
CA VAL A 667 -1.71 -3.44 34.73
C VAL A 667 -2.64 -2.42 34.06
N TRP A 668 -3.68 -1.97 34.77
CA TRP A 668 -4.62 -0.98 34.24
C TRP A 668 -3.98 0.39 34.02
N SER A 669 -3.08 0.82 34.90
CA SER A 669 -2.35 2.08 34.71
C SER A 669 -1.50 2.04 33.44
N ASN A 670 -0.71 0.98 33.26
CA ASN A 670 0.11 0.82 32.05
C ASN A 670 -0.75 0.75 30.78
N LYS A 671 -1.89 0.06 30.84
CA LYS A 671 -2.88 0.01 29.77
C LYS A 671 -3.43 1.40 29.42
N TYR A 672 -3.87 2.20 30.40
CA TYR A 672 -4.37 3.55 30.16
C TYR A 672 -3.29 4.46 29.55
N LYS A 673 -2.07 4.41 30.08
CA LYS A 673 -0.94 5.18 29.53
C LYS A 673 -0.66 4.81 28.07
N LEU A 674 -0.67 3.52 27.73
CA LEU A 674 -0.49 3.04 26.35
C LEU A 674 -1.58 3.59 25.41
N ILE A 675 -2.86 3.37 25.72
CA ILE A 675 -3.95 3.72 24.80
C ILE A 675 -4.16 5.24 24.69
N SER A 676 -4.01 5.98 25.79
CA SER A 676 -4.17 7.43 25.77
C SER A 676 -3.02 8.11 25.03
N ARG A 677 -1.81 7.56 25.10
CA ARG A 677 -0.68 8.06 24.31
C ARG A 677 -0.86 7.79 22.82
N ILE A 678 -1.36 6.63 22.45
CA ILE A 678 -1.67 6.33 21.04
C ILE A 678 -2.78 7.26 20.53
N ALA A 679 -3.83 7.50 21.31
CA ALA A 679 -4.89 8.45 20.93
C ALA A 679 -4.39 9.90 20.84
N ALA A 680 -3.44 10.30 21.70
CA ALA A 680 -2.84 11.63 21.69
C ALA A 680 -1.84 11.86 20.54
N GLY A 681 -1.36 10.80 19.86
CA GLY A 681 -0.39 10.90 18.77
C GLY A 681 -0.89 11.64 17.52
N THR A 682 -2.17 12.03 17.49
CA THR A 682 -2.79 12.82 16.42
C THR A 682 -2.44 14.32 16.47
N ALA A 683 -1.94 14.82 17.60
CA ALA A 683 -1.74 16.25 17.85
C ALA A 683 -0.29 16.71 17.65
N VAL A 684 -0.11 17.97 17.25
CA VAL A 684 1.19 18.67 17.22
C VAL A 684 1.79 18.81 18.61
N GLY A 685 3.10 18.59 18.70
CA GLY A 685 3.90 18.68 19.91
C GLY A 685 3.46 17.63 20.92
N MET A 686 4.03 16.44 20.85
CA MET A 686 3.60 15.27 21.63
C MET A 686 3.98 15.35 23.12
N ILE A 687 3.52 16.39 23.83
CA ILE A 687 3.84 16.68 25.23
C ILE A 687 2.93 15.92 26.24
N PRO A 688 3.40 15.70 27.48
CA PRO A 688 2.67 14.95 28.50
C PRO A 688 1.26 15.50 28.79
N THR A 689 1.08 16.82 28.71
CA THR A 689 -0.21 17.48 29.00
C THR A 689 -1.32 17.07 28.03
N ILE A 690 -1.01 16.84 26.75
CA ILE A 690 -1.99 16.35 25.77
C ILE A 690 -2.38 14.91 26.13
N THR A 691 -1.40 14.07 26.50
CA THR A 691 -1.68 12.68 26.90
C THR A 691 -2.54 12.61 28.16
N ILE A 692 -2.25 13.47 29.15
CA ILE A 692 -3.06 13.60 30.38
C ILE A 692 -4.49 14.01 30.04
N LYS A 693 -4.66 15.07 29.24
CA LYS A 693 -5.98 15.54 28.82
C LYS A 693 -6.74 14.45 28.07
N THR A 694 -6.10 13.78 27.12
CA THR A 694 -6.71 12.66 26.39
C THR A 694 -7.14 11.54 27.33
N MET A 695 -6.33 11.18 28.33
CA MET A 695 -6.68 10.18 29.33
C MET A 695 -7.91 10.58 30.15
N GLU A 696 -7.94 11.81 30.67
CA GLU A 696 -9.09 12.33 31.41
C GLU A 696 -10.36 12.35 30.56
N SER A 697 -10.26 12.82 29.32
CA SER A 697 -11.38 12.92 28.40
C SER A 697 -11.88 11.54 27.96
N MET A 698 -11.00 10.55 27.73
CA MET A 698 -11.41 9.16 27.47
C MET A 698 -12.17 8.57 28.65
N GLN A 699 -11.71 8.82 29.88
CA GLN A 699 -12.36 8.31 31.09
C GLN A 699 -13.75 8.93 31.31
N LYS A 700 -13.89 10.24 31.05
CA LYS A 700 -15.16 10.96 31.15
C LYS A 700 -16.07 10.73 29.94
N GLU A 701 -15.57 10.06 28.89
CA GLU A 701 -16.17 9.96 27.56
C GLU A 701 -16.49 11.35 26.97
N TYR A 702 -15.59 12.31 27.15
CA TYR A 702 -15.63 13.66 26.59
C TYR A 702 -14.78 13.72 25.32
N TYR A 703 -15.14 12.89 24.32
CA TYR A 703 -14.36 12.74 23.09
C TYR A 703 -14.18 14.03 22.29
N SER A 704 -15.05 15.03 22.46
CA SER A 704 -14.89 16.36 21.86
C SER A 704 -13.68 17.15 22.37
N GLU A 705 -13.06 16.71 23.46
CA GLU A 705 -11.84 17.33 24.01
C GLU A 705 -10.56 16.65 23.56
N ILE A 706 -10.66 15.50 22.88
CA ILE A 706 -9.54 14.74 22.34
C ILE A 706 -9.20 15.31 20.96
N PRO A 707 -7.90 15.48 20.63
CA PRO A 707 -7.48 15.95 19.32
C PRO A 707 -7.99 15.04 18.19
N THR A 708 -8.54 15.66 17.14
CA THR A 708 -8.94 14.95 15.92
C THR A 708 -7.72 14.49 15.13
N ILE A 709 -7.87 13.49 14.26
CA ILE A 709 -6.79 13.03 13.38
C ILE A 709 -6.45 14.02 12.25
N ASN A 710 -7.23 15.08 12.05
CA ASN A 710 -7.10 15.96 10.89
C ASN A 710 -5.72 16.61 10.81
N GLU A 711 -5.14 17.03 11.94
CA GLU A 711 -3.81 17.63 11.99
C GLU A 711 -2.71 16.66 11.53
N PHE A 712 -2.79 15.40 11.97
CA PHE A 712 -1.94 14.34 11.46
C PHE A 712 -2.12 14.12 9.95
N VAL A 713 -3.37 14.09 9.48
CA VAL A 713 -3.70 13.93 8.04
C VAL A 713 -3.11 15.07 7.20
N TYR A 714 -3.18 16.31 7.67
CA TYR A 714 -2.58 17.45 6.97
C TYR A 714 -1.06 17.31 6.83
N ASN A 715 -0.38 16.74 7.83
CA ASN A 715 1.05 16.45 7.72
C ASN A 715 1.36 15.32 6.72
N CYS A 716 0.47 14.33 6.60
CA CYS A 716 0.60 13.23 5.64
C CYS A 716 0.52 13.71 4.18
N VAL A 717 -0.42 14.59 3.87
CA VAL A 717 -0.71 14.99 2.47
C VAL A 717 -0.19 16.39 2.11
N GLY A 718 0.30 17.18 3.08
CA GLY A 718 0.71 18.57 2.84
C GLY A 718 1.78 18.73 1.76
N THR A 719 2.75 17.82 1.72
CA THR A 719 3.85 17.78 0.74
C THR A 719 3.50 17.09 -0.57
N THR A 720 2.34 16.40 -0.64
CA THR A 720 1.98 15.55 -1.78
C THR A 720 0.56 15.85 -2.22
N LYS A 721 0.41 16.57 -3.33
CA LYS A 721 -0.89 17.07 -3.78
C LYS A 721 -1.35 16.45 -5.09
N TRP A 722 -2.66 16.33 -5.24
CA TRP A 722 -3.32 16.03 -6.50
C TRP A 722 -3.65 17.34 -7.25
N PRO A 723 -3.74 17.31 -8.59
CA PRO A 723 -4.17 18.47 -9.36
C PRO A 723 -5.64 18.79 -9.12
N SER A 724 -5.96 20.09 -9.05
CA SER A 724 -7.33 20.60 -8.95
C SER A 724 -8.06 20.18 -7.66
N THR A 725 -7.31 19.91 -6.59
CA THR A 725 -7.85 19.50 -5.29
C THR A 725 -7.36 20.41 -4.17
N SER A 726 -8.31 20.84 -3.34
CA SER A 726 -8.07 21.76 -2.23
C SER A 726 -7.75 21.04 -0.92
N GLU A 727 -8.36 19.89 -0.68
CA GLU A 727 -8.25 19.17 0.59
C GLU A 727 -8.49 17.65 0.41
N PHE A 728 -7.85 16.86 1.28
CA PHE A 728 -8.18 15.46 1.52
C PHE A 728 -9.00 15.34 2.80
N LYS A 729 -10.30 15.07 2.66
CA LYS A 729 -11.21 14.93 3.79
C LYS A 729 -11.22 13.49 4.28
N ILE A 730 -10.59 13.24 5.43
CA ILE A 730 -10.57 11.93 6.08
C ILE A 730 -11.97 11.50 6.56
N GLU A 731 -12.32 10.24 6.28
CA GLU A 731 -13.62 9.66 6.65
C GLU A 731 -13.49 8.25 7.26
N SER A 732 -12.37 7.56 7.07
CA SER A 732 -12.09 6.27 7.68
C SER A 732 -10.61 6.12 8.03
N ALA A 733 -10.32 5.37 9.09
CA ALA A 733 -8.96 4.97 9.46
C ALA A 733 -8.99 3.53 9.97
N GLN A 734 -8.09 2.69 9.47
CA GLN A 734 -8.00 1.28 9.88
C GLN A 734 -6.57 0.77 9.74
N VAL A 735 -6.22 -0.26 10.50
CA VAL A 735 -5.00 -1.04 10.25
C VAL A 735 -5.38 -2.30 9.51
N ARG A 736 -4.76 -2.53 8.34
CA ARG A 736 -4.95 -3.73 7.53
C ARG A 736 -3.71 -3.98 6.67
N GLY A 737 -2.69 -4.62 7.22
CA GLY A 737 -1.33 -4.73 6.66
C GLY A 737 -0.53 -3.43 6.72
N ILE A 738 -1.21 -2.30 6.61
CA ILE A 738 -0.72 -0.92 6.71
C ILE A 738 -1.70 -0.09 7.54
N PHE A 739 -1.28 1.06 8.05
CA PHE A 739 -2.22 2.05 8.59
C PHE A 739 -2.80 2.87 7.43
N LEU A 740 -4.10 2.69 7.17
CA LEU A 740 -4.79 3.19 5.99
C LEU A 740 -5.83 4.24 6.39
N LEU A 741 -5.69 5.41 5.79
CA LEU A 741 -6.57 6.57 5.93
C LEU A 741 -7.39 6.70 4.65
N GLY A 742 -8.71 6.57 4.72
CA GLY A 742 -9.62 6.68 3.57
C GLY A 742 -10.41 7.97 3.59
N GLY A 743 -10.48 8.66 2.46
CA GLY A 743 -11.14 9.96 2.41
C GLY A 743 -11.51 10.40 1.00
N THR A 744 -12.10 11.59 0.93
CA THR A 744 -12.61 12.17 -0.31
C THR A 744 -11.78 13.37 -0.73
N LEU A 745 -11.47 13.52 -2.02
CA LEU A 745 -10.81 14.73 -2.54
C LEU A 745 -11.84 15.83 -2.81
N THR A 746 -11.63 17.02 -2.24
CA THR A 746 -12.47 18.18 -2.55
C THR A 746 -11.87 18.96 -3.71
N PRO A 747 -12.67 19.36 -4.72
CA PRO A 747 -12.20 20.20 -5.81
C PRO A 747 -11.66 21.55 -5.31
N ASP A 748 -10.73 22.14 -6.04
CA ASP A 748 -10.44 23.57 -5.91
C ASP A 748 -11.69 24.40 -6.26
N LYS A 749 -11.95 25.46 -5.49
CA LYS A 749 -13.11 26.34 -5.69
C LYS A 749 -12.94 27.30 -6.84
#